data_AF-C3R187-F1
#
_entry.id   AF-C3R187-F1
#
_cell.length_a   1.000
_cell.length_b   1.000
_cell.length_c   1.000
_cell.angle_alpha   90.00
_cell.angle_beta   90.00
_cell.angle_gamma   90.00
#
_symmetry.space_group_name_H-M   'P 1'
#
loop_
_entity.id
_entity.type
_entity.pdbx_description
1 polymer ?
#
loop_
_entity_poly.entity_id
_entity_poly.type
_entity_poly.pdbx_seq_one_letter_code
_entity_poly.pdbx_strand_id
1 'polypeptide(L)'
;MKNNDWDAIILSHEQFGMIPQSPEIQRDILQQELDSVEENLEVLYQQGAEVSNAQIKGMEKRKMNLEVRLKELLHEIETCKDDVADFKRMGIDHLFVDESHRFKNLMFTTRHDRVAGLGNSEGSQRALNMLFALRTIQQRTGKDLGATFLSGTTISNSLTELYLLFKYLRPRELERQGINSFDAWAAVFARKSVDYEFSVTNEVVQKERFRYFIKVPELASFYSEITDFRTATDIGIDRPEKNEILHNIPPTPDQREFIQKLIEFAKTGNATVLGRPPLNEREEKAKMLIATDYARKMSLDMRLIDPLSYGDDKDNKATHCADMIAKYYNKYAGHKGTQFVFSDLGTYKPDQWNPYSEIKRKLVEDHGIPEDQIRFIQEAKTEKKRKAMIEAMNEGKIRVLFGSTEMLGTGVNAQKRCVAIHHLDAPWRPSDLQQRDGRGIRKGNEVAKLYADNKVDVIIYAVEKSLDSYKFNLLYNKQLFITQLKQNNMGCRTIDEGGMDEKGGIPFSEYVAVLSGNTDLLDKARLEKRIAGMEGERKAFQRGKGESRIKLETFLANRASNDDIIARVRKDKAAIESRMQYDKEGNRLNPLKIDGVAGDDPKVIAAKLHEIEDRERTHGQPKVIGSLYGFDIVVKTDTTVKDGLDFCENRFFVRGEGNFLYNYNNGRLAVDPKTACQNFINAFDSIPRLIEKYTRDNEAIEKELPVLEQVVGEVWKKEDELKQLKADLAALDRKILLSLKSVDAQEKSTDGVIEVVPSQPVTPDGQDNAPAAGIPVADAPPGSPSPGSVPTQDTPPAEPYVHRMPDFLADRQRTPPKLSGMPKSISIKEAMGALGGKLVIGGVPKSGNKDDPDPDRPEKPKPKLKL
;
A
#
# COMPACT_ATOMS: atom_id res chain seq x y z
N MET A 1 26.59 34.94 5.00
CA MET A 1 25.22 34.85 5.56
C MET A 1 25.24 35.10 7.06
N LYS A 2 25.89 34.28 7.89
CA LYS A 2 25.94 34.42 9.36
C LYS A 2 26.40 35.78 9.92
N ASN A 3 27.41 36.41 9.31
CA ASN A 3 28.08 37.58 9.93
C ASN A 3 27.47 38.94 9.55
N ASN A 4 26.36 38.97 8.80
CA ASN A 4 25.74 40.18 8.29
C ASN A 4 24.22 40.12 8.56
N ASP A 5 23.62 41.30 8.76
CA ASP A 5 22.19 41.44 9.05
C ASP A 5 21.39 41.58 7.74
N TRP A 6 20.89 40.44 7.24
CA TRP A 6 20.16 40.36 5.98
C TRP A 6 18.66 40.25 6.22
N ASP A 7 17.86 41.10 5.55
CA ASP A 7 16.40 41.00 5.59
C ASP A 7 15.88 39.80 4.77
N ALA A 8 16.61 39.39 3.73
CA ALA A 8 16.27 38.24 2.89
C ALA A 8 17.50 37.62 2.22
N ILE A 9 17.49 36.29 2.06
CA ILE A 9 18.53 35.51 1.38
C ILE A 9 17.89 34.73 0.24
N ILE A 10 18.38 34.90 -0.99
CA ILE A 10 17.89 34.18 -2.16
C ILE A 10 18.90 33.11 -2.59
N LEU A 11 18.44 31.87 -2.63
CA LEU A 11 19.26 30.69 -2.96
C LEU A 11 18.57 29.80 -3.98
N SER A 12 19.36 29.15 -4.82
CA SER A 12 18.89 27.99 -5.57
C SER A 12 18.63 26.82 -4.62
N HIS A 13 17.80 25.85 -5.05
CA HIS A 13 17.58 24.62 -4.26
C HIS A 13 18.88 23.84 -4.00
N GLU A 14 19.83 23.88 -4.95
CA GLU A 14 21.13 23.24 -4.78
C GLU A 14 21.97 23.94 -3.71
N GLN A 15 22.01 25.28 -3.73
CA GLN A 15 22.71 26.08 -2.73
C GLN A 15 22.12 25.89 -1.33
N PHE A 16 20.80 25.87 -1.21
CA PHE A 16 20.13 25.55 0.06
C PHE A 16 20.52 24.15 0.55
N GLY A 17 20.59 23.17 -0.37
CA GLY A 17 21.00 21.80 -0.08
C GLY A 17 22.43 21.68 0.49
N MET A 18 23.30 22.67 0.26
CA MET A 18 24.67 22.70 0.77
C MET A 18 24.78 23.27 2.19
N ILE A 19 23.69 23.83 2.76
CA ILE A 19 23.71 24.37 4.12
C ILE A 19 23.72 23.21 5.13
N PRO A 20 24.75 23.12 6.01
CA PRO A 20 24.80 22.10 7.07
C PRO A 20 23.60 22.20 8.01
N GLN A 21 23.07 21.05 8.44
CA GLN A 21 21.94 20.97 9.37
C GLN A 21 22.42 20.57 10.76
N SER A 22 21.78 21.09 11.81
CA SER A 22 22.12 20.78 13.21
C SER A 22 22.01 19.28 13.47
N PRO A 23 23.11 18.59 13.87
CA PRO A 23 23.08 17.16 14.17
C PRO A 23 22.06 16.78 15.24
N GLU A 24 21.78 17.66 16.20
CA GLU A 24 20.77 17.44 17.24
C GLU A 24 19.35 17.37 16.65
N ILE A 25 19.03 18.28 15.72
CA ILE A 25 17.73 18.26 15.02
C ILE A 25 17.59 17.01 14.16
N GLN A 26 18.68 16.60 13.50
CA GLN A 26 18.71 15.37 12.71
C GLN A 26 18.43 14.15 13.59
N ARG A 27 19.13 14.06 14.74
CA ARG A 27 18.93 13.01 15.73
C ARG A 27 17.48 12.97 16.21
N ASP A 28 16.91 14.10 16.62
CA ASP A 28 15.55 14.14 17.17
C ASP A 28 14.51 13.64 16.17
N ILE A 29 14.60 14.07 14.92
CA ILE A 29 13.69 13.62 13.86
C ILE A 29 13.87 12.12 13.58
N LEU A 30 15.10 11.63 13.49
CA LEU A 30 15.35 10.22 13.23
C LEU A 30 14.97 9.33 14.41
N GLN A 31 15.10 9.82 15.65
CA GLN A 31 14.64 9.13 16.84
C GLN A 31 13.11 9.01 16.84
N GLN A 32 12.37 10.08 16.52
CA GLN A 32 10.91 10.01 16.39
C GLN A 32 10.46 9.00 15.33
N GLU A 33 11.19 8.88 14.21
CA GLU A 33 10.92 7.83 13.23
C GLU A 33 11.22 6.44 13.76
N LEU A 34 12.30 6.28 14.53
CA LEU A 34 12.65 5.01 15.16
C LEU A 34 11.56 4.57 16.15
N ASP A 35 11.12 5.48 17.03
CA ASP A 35 10.05 5.25 17.99
C ASP A 35 8.77 4.79 17.27
N SER A 36 8.41 5.47 16.17
CA SER A 36 7.26 5.08 15.34
C SER A 36 7.43 3.69 14.68
N VAL A 37 8.64 3.31 14.27
CA VAL A 37 8.91 1.96 13.74
C VAL A 37 8.76 0.91 14.84
N GLU A 38 9.22 1.20 16.06
CA GLU A 38 9.11 0.31 17.21
C GLU A 38 7.65 0.08 17.64
N GLU A 39 6.86 1.16 17.74
CA GLU A 39 5.42 1.05 18.00
C GLU A 39 4.71 0.19 16.94
N ASN A 40 5.05 0.40 15.65
CA ASN A 40 4.47 -0.39 14.57
C ASN A 40 4.86 -1.87 14.64
N LEU A 41 6.11 -2.18 15.03
CA LEU A 41 6.57 -3.55 15.25
C LEU A 41 5.81 -4.21 16.41
N GLU A 42 5.60 -3.49 17.51
CA GLU A 42 4.84 -4.00 18.65
C GLU A 42 3.42 -4.40 18.26
N VAL A 43 2.73 -3.54 17.50
CA VAL A 43 1.38 -3.86 16.99
C VAL A 43 1.40 -5.06 16.05
N LEU A 44 2.43 -5.20 15.20
CA LEU A 44 2.57 -6.38 14.33
C LEU A 44 2.80 -7.66 15.15
N TYR A 45 3.59 -7.62 16.22
CA TYR A 45 3.78 -8.78 17.08
C TYR A 45 2.50 -9.16 17.85
N GLN A 46 1.71 -8.18 18.30
CA GLN A 46 0.44 -8.41 18.98
C GLN A 46 -0.64 -9.01 18.07
N GLN A 47 -0.61 -8.72 16.76
CA GLN A 47 -1.57 -9.24 15.77
C GLN A 47 -1.37 -10.73 15.42
N GLY A 48 -0.24 -11.35 15.81
CA GLY A 48 -0.05 -12.81 15.73
C GLY A 48 -0.10 -13.39 14.31
N ALA A 49 -0.83 -14.51 14.13
CA ALA A 49 -0.78 -15.37 12.94
C ALA A 49 -1.30 -14.75 11.63
N GLU A 50 -1.93 -13.56 11.67
CA GLU A 50 -2.39 -12.85 10.47
C GLU A 50 -1.30 -11.99 9.81
N VAL A 51 -0.13 -11.85 10.44
CA VAL A 51 0.96 -10.99 9.97
C VAL A 51 2.00 -11.79 9.20
N SER A 52 2.40 -11.32 8.02
CA SER A 52 3.46 -11.98 7.24
C SER A 52 4.83 -11.79 7.89
N ASN A 53 5.60 -12.87 8.03
CA ASN A 53 7.03 -12.82 8.42
C ASN A 53 7.86 -11.84 7.58
N ALA A 54 7.45 -11.56 6.35
CA ALA A 54 8.15 -10.59 5.49
C ALA A 54 7.92 -9.13 5.93
N GLN A 55 6.72 -8.80 6.45
CA GLN A 55 6.40 -7.45 6.94
C GLN A 55 7.21 -7.12 8.21
N ILE A 56 7.31 -8.09 9.12
CA ILE A 56 8.13 -7.98 10.34
C ILE A 56 9.60 -7.74 9.95
N LYS A 57 10.16 -8.57 9.08
CA LYS A 57 11.55 -8.41 8.59
C LYS A 57 11.79 -7.06 7.90
N GLY A 58 10.82 -6.54 7.16
CA GLY A 58 10.90 -5.23 6.52
C GLY A 58 11.03 -4.10 7.54
N MET A 59 10.22 -4.13 8.60
CA MET A 59 10.28 -3.15 9.69
C MET A 59 11.53 -3.31 10.55
N GLU A 60 11.97 -4.54 10.86
CA GLU A 60 13.23 -4.80 11.58
C GLU A 60 14.45 -4.26 10.82
N LYS A 61 14.50 -4.43 9.50
CA LYS A 61 15.57 -3.86 8.67
C LYS A 61 15.57 -2.33 8.73
N ARG A 62 14.38 -1.71 8.71
CA ARG A 62 14.24 -0.25 8.81
C ARG A 62 14.70 0.25 10.18
N LYS A 63 14.33 -0.43 11.26
CA LYS A 63 14.80 -0.18 12.63
C LYS A 63 16.33 -0.18 12.68
N MET A 64 16.95 -1.26 12.20
CA MET A 64 18.41 -1.40 12.17
C MET A 64 19.09 -0.26 11.39
N ASN A 65 18.54 0.12 10.23
CA ASN A 65 19.08 1.22 9.43
C ASN A 65 19.01 2.58 10.17
N LEU A 66 17.93 2.83 10.91
CA LEU A 66 17.77 4.06 11.71
C LEU A 66 18.72 4.06 12.91
N GLU A 67 18.87 2.93 13.61
CA GLU A 67 19.81 2.79 14.74
C GLU A 67 21.26 3.04 14.31
N VAL A 68 21.67 2.54 13.15
CA VAL A 68 23.02 2.80 12.60
C VAL A 68 23.22 4.29 12.33
N ARG A 69 22.27 4.95 11.65
CA ARG A 69 22.35 6.40 11.39
C ARG A 69 22.36 7.23 12.67
N LEU A 70 21.58 6.84 13.68
CA LEU A 70 21.56 7.51 14.98
C LEU A 70 22.90 7.36 15.71
N LYS A 71 23.53 6.17 15.67
CA LYS A 71 24.87 5.96 16.24
C LYS A 71 25.92 6.82 15.53
N GLU A 72 25.86 6.92 14.21
CA GLU A 72 26.75 7.80 13.44
C GLU A 72 26.58 9.27 13.84
N LEU A 73 25.33 9.76 13.96
CA LEU A 73 25.04 11.14 14.39
C LEU A 73 25.45 11.40 15.84
N LEU A 74 25.24 10.44 16.76
CA LEU A 74 25.69 10.56 18.15
C LEU A 74 27.21 10.67 18.23
N HIS A 75 27.92 9.84 17.45
CA HIS A 75 29.37 9.93 17.34
C HIS A 75 29.82 11.28 16.75
N GLU A 76 29.13 11.78 15.72
CA GLU A 76 29.39 13.11 15.16
C GLU A 76 29.18 14.21 16.21
N ILE A 77 28.09 14.17 16.97
CA ILE A 77 27.81 15.13 18.06
C ILE A 77 28.90 15.09 19.14
N GLU A 78 29.36 13.89 19.53
CA GLU A 78 30.40 13.70 20.56
C GLU A 78 31.81 14.12 20.08
N THR A 79 32.11 13.93 18.79
CA THR A 79 33.45 14.17 18.23
C THR A 79 33.61 15.54 17.57
N CYS A 80 32.51 16.23 17.27
CA CYS A 80 32.54 17.54 16.62
C CYS A 80 33.19 18.58 17.54
N LYS A 81 34.37 19.04 17.14
CA LYS A 81 35.14 20.11 17.80
C LYS A 81 35.14 21.43 17.01
N ASP A 82 34.61 21.43 15.79
CA ASP A 82 34.64 22.57 14.87
C ASP A 82 33.38 23.45 14.99
N ASP A 83 33.57 24.78 15.02
CA ASP A 83 32.50 25.79 15.01
C ASP A 83 31.99 26.06 13.58
N VAL A 84 31.51 25.01 12.89
CA VAL A 84 30.88 25.17 11.58
C VAL A 84 29.48 25.76 11.77
N ALA A 85 29.17 26.81 11.00
CA ALA A 85 27.86 27.44 11.02
C ALA A 85 26.79 26.54 10.37
N ASP A 86 25.90 25.98 11.18
CA ASP A 86 24.73 25.23 10.73
C ASP A 86 23.49 26.13 10.54
N PHE A 87 22.43 25.57 9.94
CA PHE A 87 21.18 26.29 9.72
C PHE A 87 20.58 26.88 11.00
N LYS A 88 20.72 26.18 12.14
CA LYS A 88 20.23 26.62 13.45
C LYS A 88 20.93 27.89 13.92
N ARG A 89 22.24 27.98 13.74
CA ARG A 89 23.07 29.15 14.07
C ARG A 89 22.90 30.31 13.08
N MET A 90 22.37 30.07 11.88
CA MET A 90 22.12 31.14 10.89
C MET A 90 20.95 32.06 11.26
N GLY A 91 20.08 31.66 12.20
CA GLY A 91 19.02 32.53 12.71
C GLY A 91 17.78 32.68 11.81
N ILE A 92 17.76 32.10 10.61
CA ILE A 92 16.64 32.15 9.66
C ILE A 92 15.32 31.78 10.34
N ASP A 93 14.27 32.58 10.15
CA ASP A 93 12.97 32.46 10.82
C ASP A 93 11.80 32.08 9.92
N HIS A 94 11.95 32.21 8.61
CA HIS A 94 10.95 31.77 7.65
C HIS A 94 11.55 31.34 6.33
N LEU A 95 10.96 30.31 5.71
CA LEU A 95 11.37 29.80 4.40
C LEU A 95 10.30 30.06 3.34
N PHE A 96 10.65 30.78 2.27
CA PHE A 96 9.83 30.82 1.04
C PHE A 96 10.38 29.79 0.06
N VAL A 97 9.62 28.74 -0.20
CA VAL A 97 10.03 27.61 -1.04
C VAL A 97 9.25 27.64 -2.34
N ASP A 98 9.87 28.12 -3.41
CA ASP A 98 9.32 28.05 -4.75
C ASP A 98 9.39 26.63 -5.31
N GLU A 99 8.45 26.26 -6.17
CA GLU A 99 8.29 24.91 -6.71
C GLU A 99 8.41 23.80 -5.64
N SER A 100 7.73 24.00 -4.51
CA SER A 100 7.82 23.16 -3.31
C SER A 100 7.47 21.68 -3.55
N HIS A 101 6.77 21.37 -4.65
CA HIS A 101 6.52 20.02 -5.12
C HIS A 101 7.81 19.20 -5.33
N ARG A 102 8.98 19.85 -5.49
CA ARG A 102 10.29 19.18 -5.53
C ARG A 102 10.68 18.52 -4.20
N PHE A 103 10.05 18.89 -3.08
CA PHE A 103 10.34 18.38 -1.73
C PHE A 103 9.28 17.37 -1.23
N LYS A 104 8.36 16.93 -2.08
CA LYS A 104 7.24 16.05 -1.68
C LYS A 104 7.63 14.60 -1.32
N ASN A 105 8.81 14.12 -1.72
CA ASN A 105 9.27 12.75 -1.46
C ASN A 105 10.00 12.68 -0.11
N LEU A 106 9.27 12.95 0.97
CA LEU A 106 9.75 12.88 2.35
C LEU A 106 9.57 11.47 2.92
N MET A 107 10.44 11.06 3.85
CA MET A 107 10.35 9.77 4.52
C MET A 107 9.08 9.66 5.37
N PHE A 108 8.51 8.45 5.43
CA PHE A 108 7.38 8.11 6.29
C PHE A 108 7.41 6.62 6.64
N THR A 109 6.78 6.26 7.75
CA THR A 109 6.74 4.89 8.28
C THR A 109 5.34 4.30 8.10
N THR A 110 5.27 3.02 7.71
CA THR A 110 4.02 2.28 7.47
C THR A 110 4.22 0.78 7.66
N ARG A 111 3.23 0.10 8.23
CA ARG A 111 3.12 -1.38 8.31
C ARG A 111 2.66 -2.00 6.99
N HIS A 112 2.26 -1.17 6.03
CA HIS A 112 1.69 -1.55 4.74
C HIS A 112 2.73 -1.44 3.61
N ASP A 113 3.94 -1.95 3.84
CA ASP A 113 5.08 -1.90 2.90
C ASP A 113 4.80 -2.56 1.54
N ARG A 114 3.84 -3.49 1.46
CA ARG A 114 3.41 -4.16 0.22
C ARG A 114 2.22 -3.50 -0.47
N VAL A 115 1.65 -2.44 0.10
CA VAL A 115 0.55 -1.71 -0.54
C VAL A 115 1.13 -0.84 -1.65
N ALA A 116 0.72 -1.13 -2.88
CA ALA A 116 1.22 -0.40 -4.04
C ALA A 116 0.62 1.01 -4.10
N GLY A 117 1.39 1.99 -4.61
CA GLY A 117 0.97 3.41 -4.69
C GLY A 117 1.46 4.32 -3.55
N LEU A 118 2.20 3.80 -2.58
CA LEU A 118 2.71 4.56 -1.42
C LEU A 118 4.01 5.34 -1.67
N GLY A 119 4.68 5.14 -2.80
CA GLY A 119 5.95 5.81 -3.12
C GLY A 119 7.17 5.19 -2.42
N ASN A 120 8.23 5.98 -2.19
CA ASN A 120 9.44 5.51 -1.47
C ASN A 120 9.35 5.90 0.02
N SER A 121 9.25 4.92 0.91
CA SER A 121 9.15 5.19 2.36
C SER A 121 10.45 5.73 2.97
N GLU A 122 11.59 5.55 2.32
CA GLU A 122 12.87 6.16 2.72
C GLU A 122 12.97 7.66 2.33
N GLY A 123 12.08 8.14 1.45
CA GLY A 123 12.10 9.52 0.97
C GLY A 123 13.34 9.86 0.12
N SER A 124 13.69 11.15 0.10
CA SER A 124 14.87 11.69 -0.60
C SER A 124 15.66 12.61 0.33
N GLN A 125 16.98 12.64 0.18
CA GLN A 125 17.85 13.49 1.01
C GLN A 125 17.48 14.97 0.91
N ARG A 126 17.06 15.42 -0.27
CA ARG A 126 16.59 16.80 -0.50
C ARG A 126 15.36 17.14 0.35
N ALA A 127 14.37 16.25 0.39
CA ALA A 127 13.17 16.42 1.19
C ALA A 127 13.50 16.38 2.70
N LEU A 128 14.38 15.48 3.11
CA LEU A 128 14.82 15.36 4.49
C LEU A 128 15.56 16.62 4.98
N ASN A 129 16.46 17.18 4.16
CA ASN A 129 17.14 18.43 4.46
C ASN A 129 16.15 19.60 4.69
N MET A 130 15.13 19.72 3.84
CA MET A 130 14.06 20.69 4.04
C MET A 130 13.30 20.49 5.37
N LEU A 131 13.08 19.23 5.77
CA LEU A 131 12.41 18.91 7.05
C LEU A 131 13.27 19.37 8.23
N PHE A 132 14.59 19.13 8.20
CA PHE A 132 15.51 19.58 9.26
C PHE A 132 15.47 21.10 9.44
N ALA A 133 15.58 21.84 8.33
CA ALA A 133 15.53 23.30 8.36
C ALA A 133 14.19 23.81 8.91
N LEU A 134 13.08 23.27 8.42
CA LEU A 134 11.74 23.67 8.86
C LEU A 134 11.49 23.31 10.32
N ARG A 135 11.90 22.12 10.75
CA ARG A 135 11.77 21.67 12.15
C ARG A 135 12.59 22.53 13.10
N THR A 136 13.77 22.97 12.67
CA THR A 136 14.59 23.92 13.44
C THR A 136 13.82 25.21 13.74
N ILE A 137 13.13 25.77 12.74
CA ILE A 137 12.32 26.98 12.89
C ILE A 137 11.12 26.73 13.82
N GLN A 138 10.40 25.63 13.58
CA GLN A 138 9.19 25.29 14.33
C GLN A 138 9.47 24.95 15.81
N GLN A 139 10.58 24.26 16.10
CA GLN A 139 11.01 23.99 17.48
C GLN A 139 11.38 25.29 18.20
N ARG A 140 12.13 26.18 17.54
CA ARG A 140 12.53 27.47 18.13
C ARG A 140 11.34 28.37 18.44
N THR A 141 10.36 28.43 17.54
CA THR A 141 9.15 29.26 17.72
C THR A 141 8.09 28.60 18.58
N GLY A 142 8.19 27.29 18.81
CA GLY A 142 7.17 26.50 19.48
C GLY A 142 5.83 26.50 18.73
N LYS A 143 5.83 26.62 17.40
CA LYS A 143 4.63 26.67 16.55
C LYS A 143 4.85 25.86 15.28
N ASP A 144 3.77 25.47 14.63
CA ASP A 144 3.80 24.78 13.33
C ASP A 144 4.20 25.71 12.15
N LEU A 145 4.28 27.03 12.39
CA LEU A 145 4.64 28.02 11.38
C LEU A 145 6.17 28.06 11.13
N GLY A 146 6.58 28.38 9.90
CA GLY A 146 8.01 28.52 9.56
C GLY A 146 8.36 28.39 8.07
N ALA A 147 7.39 28.04 7.22
CA ALA A 147 7.57 28.03 5.78
C ALA A 147 6.30 28.43 5.03
N THR A 148 6.50 28.99 3.83
CA THR A 148 5.48 29.18 2.80
C THR A 148 5.88 28.39 1.58
N PHE A 149 5.12 27.33 1.29
CA PHE A 149 5.32 26.49 0.12
C PHE A 149 4.54 27.06 -1.07
N LEU A 150 5.26 27.40 -2.13
CA LEU A 150 4.69 27.92 -3.37
C LEU A 150 4.79 26.83 -4.44
N SER A 151 3.65 26.46 -5.03
CA SER A 151 3.61 25.48 -6.11
C SER A 151 2.35 25.66 -6.93
N GLY A 152 2.48 25.66 -8.26
CA GLY A 152 1.33 25.59 -9.16
C GLY A 152 0.56 24.26 -9.02
N THR A 153 1.21 23.23 -8.48
CA THR A 153 0.70 21.86 -8.38
C THR A 153 1.04 21.31 -6.99
N THR A 154 0.23 21.70 -6.01
CA THR A 154 0.43 21.36 -4.60
C THR A 154 0.39 19.86 -4.29
N ILE A 155 -0.38 19.08 -5.06
CA ILE A 155 -0.47 17.61 -4.98
C ILE A 155 -0.28 17.10 -6.39
N SER A 156 0.58 16.09 -6.59
CA SER A 156 0.94 15.63 -7.95
C SER A 156 0.75 14.15 -8.22
N ASN A 157 0.84 13.22 -7.26
CA ASN A 157 0.64 11.80 -7.60
C ASN A 157 0.30 10.77 -6.51
N SER A 158 0.17 11.10 -5.21
CA SER A 158 -0.08 10.07 -4.18
C SER A 158 -0.80 10.57 -2.93
N LEU A 159 -1.68 9.72 -2.37
CA LEU A 159 -2.22 9.76 -1.00
C LEU A 159 -1.17 10.11 0.06
N THR A 160 0.05 9.64 -0.10
CA THR A 160 1.17 9.93 0.80
C THR A 160 1.62 11.39 0.74
N GLU A 161 1.58 12.05 -0.41
CA GLU A 161 2.06 13.44 -0.56
C GLU A 161 1.28 14.41 0.31
N LEU A 162 -0.03 14.18 0.48
CA LEU A 162 -0.88 15.02 1.30
C LEU A 162 -0.55 14.87 2.79
N TYR A 163 -0.37 13.64 3.27
CA TYR A 163 0.16 13.39 4.62
C TYR A 163 1.51 14.07 4.83
N LEU A 164 2.43 13.98 3.86
CA LEU A 164 3.76 14.57 3.97
C LEU A 164 3.72 16.10 4.01
N LEU A 165 2.79 16.76 3.32
CA LEU A 165 2.57 18.21 3.45
C LEU A 165 2.17 18.59 4.88
N PHE A 166 1.26 17.83 5.52
CA PHE A 166 0.92 18.04 6.92
C PHE A 166 2.10 17.74 7.85
N LYS A 167 2.90 16.70 7.57
CA LYS A 167 4.12 16.39 8.31
C LYS A 167 5.15 17.54 8.26
N TYR A 168 5.25 18.24 7.13
CA TYR A 168 6.05 19.46 7.04
C TYR A 168 5.43 20.61 7.84
N LEU A 169 4.19 20.96 7.51
CA LEU A 169 3.62 22.27 7.84
C LEU A 169 2.78 22.29 9.13
N ARG A 170 2.26 21.14 9.58
CA ARG A 170 1.36 21.03 10.75
C ARG A 170 1.53 19.75 11.61
N PRO A 171 2.75 19.42 12.05
CA PRO A 171 2.97 18.21 12.83
C PRO A 171 2.38 18.25 14.24
N ARG A 172 2.34 19.40 14.92
CA ARG A 172 1.69 19.46 16.25
C ARG A 172 0.19 19.28 16.14
N GLU A 173 -0.41 19.76 15.06
CA GLU A 173 -1.83 19.49 14.82
C GLU A 173 -2.08 18.00 14.56
N LEU A 174 -1.22 17.34 13.79
CA LEU A 174 -1.30 15.88 13.61
C LEU A 174 -1.16 15.15 14.95
N GLU A 175 -0.19 15.53 15.78
CA GLU A 175 0.05 14.97 17.11
C GLU A 175 -1.15 15.19 18.05
N ARG A 176 -1.72 16.40 18.07
CA ARG A 176 -2.92 16.75 18.85
C ARG A 176 -4.12 15.88 18.49
N GLN A 177 -4.22 15.43 17.24
CA GLN A 177 -5.28 14.56 16.74
C GLN A 177 -4.96 13.06 16.91
N GLY A 178 -3.80 12.71 17.48
CA GLY A 178 -3.33 11.33 17.60
C GLY A 178 -2.90 10.72 16.25
N ILE A 179 -2.60 11.55 15.25
CA ILE A 179 -2.16 11.13 13.92
C ILE A 179 -0.64 11.17 13.86
N ASN A 180 0.01 10.22 14.54
CA ASN A 180 1.48 10.22 14.68
C ASN A 180 2.20 9.45 13.56
N SER A 181 1.45 8.76 12.69
CA SER A 181 2.00 7.95 11.61
C SER A 181 1.16 8.06 10.33
N PHE A 182 1.74 7.63 9.22
CA PHE A 182 1.02 7.53 7.96
C PHE A 182 -0.14 6.54 8.07
N ASP A 183 0.03 5.42 8.79
CA ASP A 183 -1.02 4.43 8.96
C ASP A 183 -2.21 4.97 9.75
N ALA A 184 -1.96 5.76 10.79
CA ALA A 184 -3.01 6.44 11.55
C ALA A 184 -3.79 7.42 10.65
N TRP A 185 -3.07 8.18 9.83
CA TRP A 185 -3.69 9.10 8.87
C TRP A 185 -4.50 8.35 7.80
N ALA A 186 -3.94 7.28 7.24
CA ALA A 186 -4.58 6.45 6.22
C ALA A 186 -5.82 5.73 6.77
N ALA A 187 -5.83 5.28 8.03
CA ALA A 187 -7.01 4.70 8.67
C ALA A 187 -8.18 5.68 8.75
N VAL A 188 -7.92 6.99 8.82
CA VAL A 188 -8.96 8.02 8.89
C VAL A 188 -9.48 8.41 7.50
N PHE A 189 -8.58 8.56 6.52
CA PHE A 189 -8.86 9.22 5.24
C PHE A 189 -8.73 8.31 4.00
N ALA A 190 -8.30 7.07 4.15
CA ALA A 190 -8.11 6.14 3.04
C ALA A 190 -8.85 4.81 3.28
N ARG A 191 -9.26 4.17 2.18
CA ARG A 191 -9.80 2.80 2.20
C ARG A 191 -8.99 1.92 1.27
N LYS A 192 -8.50 0.80 1.82
CA LYS A 192 -7.81 -0.22 1.04
C LYS A 192 -8.79 -0.89 0.07
N SER A 193 -8.34 -1.15 -1.14
CA SER A 193 -8.96 -2.08 -2.07
C SER A 193 -8.03 -3.26 -2.31
N VAL A 194 -8.65 -4.37 -2.64
CA VAL A 194 -7.97 -5.56 -3.12
C VAL A 194 -8.15 -5.60 -4.63
N ASP A 195 -7.07 -5.38 -5.36
CA ASP A 195 -7.05 -5.47 -6.81
C ASP A 195 -6.33 -6.77 -7.19
N TYR A 196 -6.92 -7.51 -8.14
CA TYR A 196 -6.30 -8.71 -8.69
C TYR A 196 -5.47 -8.33 -9.90
N GLU A 197 -4.16 -8.55 -9.81
CA GLU A 197 -3.21 -8.26 -10.87
C GLU A 197 -2.50 -9.52 -11.33
N PHE A 198 -2.18 -9.59 -12.61
CA PHE A 198 -1.24 -10.61 -13.06
C PHE A 198 0.17 -10.15 -12.71
N SER A 199 0.90 -11.00 -12.01
CA SER A 199 2.31 -10.86 -11.71
C SER A 199 3.13 -10.90 -12.99
N VAL A 200 4.40 -10.58 -12.82
CA VAL A 200 5.38 -10.67 -13.91
C VAL A 200 5.59 -12.11 -14.39
N THR A 201 5.17 -13.11 -13.62
CA THR A 201 5.18 -14.55 -13.95
C THR A 201 3.82 -15.08 -14.43
N ASN A 202 2.86 -14.20 -14.74
CA ASN A 202 1.49 -14.55 -15.18
C ASN A 202 0.64 -15.23 -14.09
N GLU A 203 1.03 -15.10 -12.82
CA GLU A 203 0.25 -15.55 -11.67
C GLU A 203 -0.67 -14.44 -11.18
N VAL A 204 -1.90 -14.76 -10.79
CA VAL A 204 -2.78 -13.73 -10.21
C VAL A 204 -2.33 -13.45 -8.79
N VAL A 205 -1.76 -12.27 -8.59
CA VAL A 205 -1.36 -11.75 -7.31
C VAL A 205 -2.42 -10.76 -6.84
N GLN A 206 -2.99 -11.09 -5.69
CA GLN A 206 -3.79 -10.17 -4.93
C GLN A 206 -2.88 -9.03 -4.44
N LYS A 207 -3.14 -7.79 -4.87
CA LYS A 207 -2.45 -6.61 -4.35
C LYS A 207 -3.41 -5.72 -3.61
N GLU A 208 -3.04 -5.40 -2.38
CA GLU A 208 -3.68 -4.32 -1.65
C GLU A 208 -3.21 -2.96 -2.20
N ARG A 209 -4.14 -2.03 -2.35
CA ARG A 209 -3.90 -0.65 -2.82
C ARG A 209 -4.68 0.33 -1.98
N PHE A 210 -4.07 1.47 -1.65
CA PHE A 210 -4.81 2.64 -1.16
C PHE A 210 -5.41 3.35 -2.37
N ARG A 211 -6.58 2.87 -2.81
CA ARG A 211 -7.23 3.33 -4.04
C ARG A 211 -8.26 4.42 -3.80
N TYR A 212 -8.89 4.40 -2.63
CA TYR A 212 -10.00 5.29 -2.32
C TYR A 212 -9.65 6.25 -1.20
N PHE A 213 -9.83 7.55 -1.45
CA PHE A 213 -9.99 8.51 -0.36
C PHE A 213 -11.41 8.43 0.18
N ILE A 214 -11.54 8.46 1.50
CA ILE A 214 -12.82 8.57 2.21
C ILE A 214 -12.80 9.85 3.05
N LYS A 215 -13.99 10.36 3.39
CA LYS A 215 -14.12 11.63 4.15
C LYS A 215 -13.46 12.81 3.43
N VAL A 216 -13.67 12.87 2.11
CA VAL A 216 -13.10 13.90 1.23
C VAL A 216 -13.46 15.32 1.69
N PRO A 217 -14.69 15.64 2.13
CA PRO A 217 -15.00 16.99 2.64
C PRO A 217 -14.16 17.38 3.87
N GLU A 218 -13.99 16.46 4.81
CA GLU A 218 -13.19 16.67 6.02
C GLU A 218 -11.71 16.85 5.67
N LEU A 219 -11.20 16.05 4.74
CA LEU A 219 -9.84 16.16 4.24
C LEU A 219 -9.60 17.47 3.47
N ALA A 220 -10.56 17.91 2.67
CA ALA A 220 -10.51 19.18 1.94
C ALA A 220 -10.53 20.38 2.90
N SER A 221 -11.36 20.32 3.95
CA SER A 221 -11.36 21.32 5.02
C SER A 221 -9.99 21.39 5.71
N PHE A 222 -9.45 20.25 6.12
CA PHE A 222 -8.14 20.19 6.77
C PHE A 222 -7.01 20.70 5.86
N TYR A 223 -7.08 20.39 4.57
CA TYR A 223 -6.15 20.88 3.56
C TYR A 223 -6.27 22.40 3.32
N SER A 224 -7.48 22.95 3.38
CA SER A 224 -7.72 24.39 3.21
C SER A 224 -7.14 25.24 4.36
N GLU A 225 -6.94 24.65 5.54
CA GLU A 225 -6.30 25.36 6.67
C GLU A 225 -4.82 25.68 6.41
N ILE A 226 -4.16 24.94 5.53
CA ILE A 226 -2.74 25.14 5.17
C ILE A 226 -2.54 25.68 3.76
N THR A 227 -3.61 25.84 2.98
CA THR A 227 -3.53 26.15 1.55
C THR A 227 -4.44 27.30 1.17
N ASP A 228 -3.87 28.37 0.62
CA ASP A 228 -4.62 29.35 -0.17
C ASP A 228 -4.49 28.96 -1.65
N PHE A 229 -5.50 28.25 -2.15
CA PHE A 229 -5.55 27.84 -3.55
C PHE A 229 -6.44 28.78 -4.35
N ARG A 230 -5.91 29.28 -5.47
CA ARG A 230 -6.65 30.15 -6.39
C ARG A 230 -6.49 29.65 -7.81
N THR A 231 -7.60 29.46 -8.51
CA THR A 231 -7.58 29.25 -9.96
C THR A 231 -7.46 30.59 -10.68
N ALA A 232 -7.05 30.56 -11.95
CA ALA A 232 -7.04 31.77 -12.78
C ALA A 232 -8.44 32.37 -12.94
N THR A 233 -9.47 31.52 -12.95
CA THR A 233 -10.87 31.93 -13.01
C THR A 233 -11.27 32.70 -11.75
N ASP A 234 -10.88 32.21 -10.56
CA ASP A 234 -11.21 32.85 -9.27
C ASP A 234 -10.60 34.25 -9.14
N ILE A 235 -9.42 34.47 -9.75
CA ILE A 235 -8.71 35.76 -9.74
C ILE A 235 -9.15 36.66 -10.91
N GLY A 236 -9.89 36.14 -11.89
CA GLY A 236 -10.24 36.88 -13.11
C GLY A 236 -9.02 37.18 -14.00
N ILE A 237 -8.02 36.28 -14.02
CA ILE A 237 -6.84 36.46 -14.88
C ILE A 237 -7.25 36.23 -16.34
N ASP A 238 -7.17 37.31 -17.11
CA ASP A 238 -7.33 37.29 -18.56
C ASP A 238 -6.20 36.48 -19.23
N ARG A 239 -6.56 35.29 -19.71
CA ARG A 239 -5.71 34.35 -20.44
C ARG A 239 -6.57 33.60 -21.46
N PRO A 240 -5.99 33.09 -22.56
CA PRO A 240 -6.75 32.35 -23.55
C PRO A 240 -7.31 31.04 -22.98
N GLU A 241 -8.42 30.58 -23.53
CA GLU A 241 -9.04 29.31 -23.22
C GLU A 241 -8.27 28.14 -23.85
N LYS A 242 -8.28 27.00 -23.17
CA LYS A 242 -7.74 25.74 -23.70
C LYS A 242 -8.77 25.12 -24.64
N ASN A 243 -8.38 24.81 -25.87
CA ASN A 243 -9.14 23.96 -26.78
C ASN A 243 -8.38 22.64 -26.99
N GLU A 244 -8.83 21.56 -26.38
CA GLU A 244 -8.15 20.26 -26.46
C GLU A 244 -8.60 19.46 -27.68
N ILE A 245 -7.65 18.98 -28.47
CA ILE A 245 -7.89 18.23 -29.71
C ILE A 245 -7.15 16.89 -29.62
N LEU A 246 -7.90 15.79 -29.57
CA LEU A 246 -7.36 14.45 -29.69
C LEU A 246 -7.19 14.10 -31.17
N HIS A 247 -5.94 13.97 -31.62
CA HIS A 247 -5.58 13.56 -32.98
C HIS A 247 -5.26 12.07 -33.00
N ASN A 248 -6.27 11.27 -33.37
CA ASN A 248 -6.14 9.82 -33.48
C ASN A 248 -5.38 9.41 -34.75
N ILE A 249 -4.44 8.49 -34.62
CA ILE A 249 -3.58 7.98 -35.68
C ILE A 249 -3.73 6.45 -35.74
N PRO A 250 -4.13 5.86 -36.87
CA PRO A 250 -4.14 4.41 -37.03
C PRO A 250 -2.71 3.82 -36.93
N PRO A 251 -2.52 2.62 -36.36
CA PRO A 251 -1.20 2.02 -36.28
C PRO A 251 -0.67 1.63 -37.66
N THR A 252 0.61 1.90 -37.94
CA THR A 252 1.29 1.49 -39.18
C THR A 252 1.43 -0.05 -39.27
N PRO A 253 1.73 -0.62 -40.46
CA PRO A 253 1.98 -2.06 -40.60
C PRO A 253 3.01 -2.60 -39.60
N ASP A 254 4.16 -1.91 -39.46
CA ASP A 254 5.22 -2.29 -38.53
C ASP A 254 4.76 -2.21 -37.07
N GLN A 255 3.97 -1.20 -36.71
CA GLN A 255 3.40 -1.08 -35.36
C GLN A 255 2.43 -2.22 -35.07
N ARG A 256 1.58 -2.64 -36.04
CA ARG A 256 0.65 -3.77 -35.86
C ARG A 256 1.38 -5.08 -35.62
N GLU A 257 2.46 -5.34 -36.36
CA GLU A 257 3.32 -6.49 -36.13
C GLU A 257 3.99 -6.41 -34.75
N PHE A 258 4.55 -5.26 -34.40
CA PHE A 258 5.25 -5.06 -33.14
C PHE A 258 4.33 -5.16 -31.91
N ILE A 259 3.05 -4.77 -32.04
CA ILE A 259 2.02 -4.98 -31.02
C ILE A 259 1.91 -6.47 -30.66
N GLN A 260 1.94 -7.37 -31.64
CA GLN A 260 1.88 -8.82 -31.39
C GLN A 260 3.11 -9.30 -30.63
N LYS A 261 4.31 -8.85 -31.03
CA LYS A 261 5.57 -9.13 -30.33
C LYS A 261 5.53 -8.62 -28.88
N LEU A 262 4.95 -7.45 -28.64
CA LEU A 262 4.79 -6.90 -27.29
C LEU A 262 3.82 -7.71 -26.43
N ILE A 263 2.71 -8.18 -26.99
CA ILE A 263 1.77 -9.05 -26.28
C ILE A 263 2.43 -10.39 -25.94
N GLU A 264 3.18 -10.97 -26.88
CA GLU A 264 3.94 -12.21 -26.65
C GLU A 264 5.00 -12.03 -25.56
N PHE A 265 5.80 -10.96 -25.63
CA PHE A 265 6.79 -10.63 -24.61
C PHE A 265 6.16 -10.45 -23.23
N ALA A 266 5.04 -9.72 -23.15
CA ALA A 266 4.34 -9.50 -21.90
C ALA A 266 3.82 -10.82 -21.29
N LYS A 267 3.37 -11.76 -22.14
CA LYS A 267 2.93 -13.10 -21.73
C LYS A 267 4.10 -13.99 -21.27
N THR A 268 5.12 -14.13 -22.10
CA THR A 268 6.15 -15.18 -21.94
C THR A 268 7.40 -14.71 -21.22
N GLY A 269 7.69 -13.40 -21.21
CA GLY A 269 8.99 -12.87 -20.79
C GLY A 269 10.12 -13.11 -21.79
N ASN A 270 9.83 -13.69 -22.96
CA ASN A 270 10.83 -13.93 -23.98
C ASN A 270 11.25 -12.62 -24.65
N ALA A 271 12.31 -11.99 -24.17
CA ALA A 271 12.82 -10.71 -24.70
C ALA A 271 13.35 -10.79 -26.13
N THR A 272 13.67 -11.99 -26.63
CA THR A 272 14.19 -12.18 -28.00
C THR A 272 13.18 -11.80 -29.07
N VAL A 273 11.87 -11.88 -28.79
CA VAL A 273 10.81 -11.43 -29.71
C VAL A 273 10.84 -9.93 -29.94
N LEU A 274 11.47 -9.17 -29.03
CA LEU A 274 11.71 -7.72 -29.14
C LEU A 274 13.10 -7.39 -29.71
N GLY A 275 13.85 -8.39 -30.19
CA GLY A 275 15.23 -8.22 -30.66
C GLY A 275 16.23 -7.96 -29.52
N ARG A 276 15.90 -8.34 -28.27
CA ARG A 276 16.78 -8.18 -27.10
C ARG A 276 17.38 -9.51 -26.66
N PRO A 277 18.54 -9.49 -25.97
CA PRO A 277 19.00 -10.64 -25.20
C PRO A 277 17.97 -11.08 -24.14
N PRO A 278 17.99 -12.35 -23.69
CA PRO A 278 17.17 -12.82 -22.58
C PRO A 278 17.28 -11.94 -21.33
N LEU A 279 16.18 -11.81 -20.57
CA LEU A 279 16.15 -11.00 -19.36
C LEU A 279 17.06 -11.60 -18.28
N ASN A 280 17.74 -10.75 -17.51
CA ASN A 280 18.37 -11.15 -16.25
C ASN A 280 17.36 -11.10 -15.08
N GLU A 281 17.71 -11.66 -13.91
CA GLU A 281 16.83 -11.73 -12.73
C GLU A 281 16.23 -10.38 -12.29
N ARG A 282 16.95 -9.27 -12.48
CA ARG A 282 16.46 -7.93 -12.15
C ARG A 282 15.46 -7.43 -13.20
N GLU A 283 15.74 -7.67 -14.46
CA GLU A 283 14.88 -7.32 -15.58
C GLU A 283 13.61 -8.18 -15.62
N GLU A 284 13.67 -9.44 -15.19
CA GLU A 284 12.48 -10.29 -15.02
C GLU A 284 11.48 -9.64 -14.08
N LYS A 285 11.93 -9.04 -12.96
CA LYS A 285 11.06 -8.29 -12.03
C LYS A 285 10.52 -6.99 -12.64
N ALA A 286 11.17 -6.47 -13.68
CA ALA A 286 10.82 -5.22 -14.37
C ALA A 286 10.22 -5.44 -15.77
N LYS A 287 9.85 -6.67 -16.15
CA LYS A 287 9.35 -7.01 -17.50
C LYS A 287 8.23 -6.09 -17.97
N MET A 288 7.25 -5.79 -17.11
CA MET A 288 6.12 -4.92 -17.47
C MET A 288 6.52 -3.46 -17.67
N LEU A 289 7.56 -3.00 -16.96
CA LEU A 289 8.13 -1.67 -17.17
C LEU A 289 8.85 -1.61 -18.54
N ILE A 290 9.58 -2.66 -18.89
CA ILE A 290 10.23 -2.81 -20.20
C ILE A 290 9.19 -2.82 -21.31
N ALA A 291 8.14 -3.64 -21.18
CA ALA A 291 7.04 -3.69 -22.14
C ALA A 291 6.39 -2.30 -22.33
N THR A 292 6.12 -1.61 -21.23
CA THR A 292 5.57 -0.25 -21.23
C THR A 292 6.49 0.75 -21.94
N ASP A 293 7.80 0.68 -21.73
CA ASP A 293 8.78 1.55 -22.42
C ASP A 293 8.79 1.31 -23.93
N TYR A 294 8.82 0.05 -24.36
CA TYR A 294 8.77 -0.31 -25.78
C TYR A 294 7.46 0.09 -26.46
N ALA A 295 6.31 -0.10 -25.80
CA ALA A 295 5.02 0.36 -26.34
C ALA A 295 4.99 1.88 -26.55
N ARG A 296 5.61 2.66 -25.64
CA ARG A 296 5.73 4.13 -25.82
C ARG A 296 6.61 4.48 -27.01
N LYS A 297 7.77 3.82 -27.16
CA LYS A 297 8.67 4.02 -28.31
C LYS A 297 7.96 3.70 -29.62
N MET A 298 7.35 2.53 -29.71
CA MET A 298 6.54 2.07 -30.84
C MET A 298 5.48 3.09 -31.24
N SER A 299 4.71 3.61 -30.27
CA SER A 299 3.63 4.58 -30.53
C SER A 299 4.15 5.93 -31.06
N LEU A 300 5.38 6.32 -30.70
CA LEU A 300 5.95 7.58 -31.15
C LEU A 300 6.61 7.42 -32.53
N ASP A 301 7.55 6.48 -32.65
CA ASP A 301 8.22 6.15 -33.90
C ASP A 301 8.98 4.83 -33.74
N MET A 302 8.82 3.89 -34.69
CA MET A 302 9.49 2.59 -34.66
C MET A 302 11.03 2.70 -34.65
N ARG A 303 11.60 3.78 -35.19
CA ARG A 303 13.05 4.05 -35.18
C ARG A 303 13.61 4.34 -33.79
N LEU A 304 12.76 4.63 -32.79
CA LEU A 304 13.18 4.68 -31.38
C LEU A 304 13.51 3.29 -30.81
N ILE A 305 13.00 2.23 -31.42
CA ILE A 305 13.32 0.84 -31.07
C ILE A 305 14.62 0.46 -31.77
N ASP A 306 14.65 0.58 -33.09
CA ASP A 306 15.85 0.35 -33.90
C ASP A 306 15.81 1.18 -35.19
N PRO A 307 16.67 2.20 -35.33
CA PRO A 307 16.68 3.06 -36.50
C PRO A 307 17.24 2.38 -37.77
N LEU A 308 17.87 1.21 -37.65
CA LEU A 308 18.39 0.46 -38.80
C LEU A 308 17.36 -0.53 -39.37
N SER A 309 16.49 -1.06 -38.51
CA SER A 309 15.47 -2.04 -38.89
C SER A 309 14.17 -1.40 -39.37
N TYR A 310 13.90 -0.15 -39.01
CA TYR A 310 12.64 0.54 -39.31
C TYR A 310 12.86 1.81 -40.14
N GLY A 311 11.96 2.02 -41.11
CA GLY A 311 11.97 3.18 -41.99
C GLY A 311 11.14 4.36 -41.47
N ASP A 312 11.13 5.44 -42.25
CA ASP A 312 10.20 6.56 -42.07
C ASP A 312 8.85 6.21 -42.73
N ASP A 313 7.79 6.16 -41.93
CA ASP A 313 6.42 5.88 -42.39
C ASP A 313 5.61 7.18 -42.42
N LYS A 314 4.85 7.41 -43.49
CA LYS A 314 4.00 8.59 -43.66
C LYS A 314 2.91 8.71 -42.60
N ASP A 315 2.47 7.58 -42.03
CA ASP A 315 1.40 7.52 -41.03
C ASP A 315 1.97 7.42 -39.60
N ASN A 316 3.28 7.65 -39.41
CA ASN A 316 3.87 7.74 -38.07
C ASN A 316 3.51 9.07 -37.37
N LYS A 317 3.63 9.09 -36.04
CA LYS A 317 3.26 10.25 -35.22
C LYS A 317 4.12 11.48 -35.52
N ALA A 318 5.40 11.29 -35.87
CA ALA A 318 6.29 12.38 -36.24
C ALA A 318 5.82 13.14 -37.50
N THR A 319 5.35 12.41 -38.52
CA THR A 319 4.83 13.00 -39.77
C THR A 319 3.54 13.76 -39.53
N HIS A 320 2.55 13.14 -38.85
CA HIS A 320 1.32 13.84 -38.47
C HIS A 320 1.58 15.10 -37.63
N CYS A 321 2.61 15.08 -36.78
CA CYS A 321 3.01 16.24 -36.00
C CYS A 321 3.59 17.34 -36.87
N ALA A 322 4.47 17.00 -37.82
CA ALA A 322 5.04 17.96 -38.78
C ALA A 322 3.94 18.63 -39.63
N ASP A 323 3.00 17.84 -40.17
CA ASP A 323 1.86 18.33 -40.95
C ASP A 323 1.02 19.34 -40.17
N MET A 324 0.72 19.02 -38.92
CA MET A 324 -0.08 19.89 -38.05
C MET A 324 0.69 21.17 -37.72
N ILE A 325 1.97 21.07 -37.37
CA ILE A 325 2.82 22.25 -37.10
C ILE A 325 2.87 23.16 -38.32
N ALA A 326 3.02 22.61 -39.52
CA ALA A 326 3.02 23.36 -40.77
C ALA A 326 1.66 24.04 -41.02
N LYS A 327 0.55 23.34 -40.76
CA LYS A 327 -0.82 23.90 -40.85
C LYS A 327 -0.98 25.13 -39.97
N TYR A 328 -0.59 25.06 -38.69
CA TYR A 328 -0.67 26.21 -37.77
C TYR A 328 0.34 27.31 -38.11
N TYR A 329 1.55 26.95 -38.56
CA TYR A 329 2.55 27.90 -39.00
C TYR A 329 2.01 28.78 -40.14
N ASN A 330 1.39 28.17 -41.14
CA ASN A 330 0.79 28.83 -42.30
C ASN A 330 -0.47 29.61 -41.92
N LYS A 331 -1.38 29.00 -41.13
CA LYS A 331 -2.62 29.66 -40.67
C LYS A 331 -2.35 30.98 -39.95
N TYR A 332 -1.29 31.04 -39.14
CA TYR A 332 -0.94 32.22 -38.35
C TYR A 332 0.34 32.93 -38.83
N ALA A 333 0.71 32.75 -40.10
CA ALA A 333 1.91 33.35 -40.68
C ALA A 333 1.90 34.90 -40.57
N GLY A 334 0.75 35.54 -40.85
CA GLY A 334 0.59 37.00 -40.78
C GLY A 334 0.84 37.60 -39.40
N HIS A 335 0.71 36.81 -38.33
CA HIS A 335 0.90 37.27 -36.94
C HIS A 335 2.13 36.65 -36.27
N LYS A 336 2.95 35.92 -37.05
CA LYS A 336 4.08 35.14 -36.55
C LYS A 336 3.69 34.22 -35.38
N GLY A 337 2.56 33.53 -35.48
CA GLY A 337 2.06 32.63 -34.44
C GLY A 337 3.04 31.50 -34.13
N THR A 338 3.31 31.24 -32.85
CA THR A 338 4.34 30.32 -32.38
C THR A 338 3.76 29.05 -31.75
N GLN A 339 4.57 28.00 -31.68
CA GLN A 339 4.11 26.66 -31.31
C GLN A 339 5.11 25.98 -30.37
N PHE A 340 4.61 25.28 -29.35
CA PHE A 340 5.43 24.45 -28.48
C PHE A 340 5.23 22.98 -28.80
N VAL A 341 6.32 22.22 -28.84
CA VAL A 341 6.29 20.77 -29.07
C VAL A 341 6.93 20.05 -27.89
N PHE A 342 6.15 19.23 -27.21
CA PHE A 342 6.57 18.47 -26.05
C PHE A 342 6.73 16.99 -26.37
N SER A 343 7.90 16.45 -26.01
CA SER A 343 8.16 15.02 -25.97
C SER A 343 9.22 14.72 -24.91
N ASP A 344 8.89 13.91 -23.91
CA ASP A 344 9.87 13.41 -22.94
C ASP A 344 10.64 12.20 -23.48
N LEU A 345 10.07 11.48 -24.45
CA LEU A 345 10.73 10.39 -25.14
C LEU A 345 11.55 10.89 -26.35
N GLY A 346 12.77 10.38 -26.49
CA GLY A 346 13.63 10.74 -27.62
C GLY A 346 14.03 12.22 -27.62
N THR A 347 14.35 12.81 -26.46
CA THR A 347 14.81 14.20 -26.38
C THR A 347 16.05 14.44 -27.24
N TYR A 348 16.17 15.65 -27.80
CA TYR A 348 17.30 16.03 -28.65
C TYR A 348 18.66 15.69 -28.02
N LYS A 349 19.45 14.91 -28.77
CA LYS A 349 20.87 14.66 -28.52
C LYS A 349 21.61 14.85 -29.85
N PRO A 350 22.76 15.54 -29.85
CA PRO A 350 23.59 15.61 -31.04
C PRO A 350 24.03 14.19 -31.45
N ASP A 351 24.15 13.96 -32.75
CA ASP A 351 24.69 12.73 -33.35
C ASP A 351 23.87 11.44 -33.12
N GLN A 352 22.62 11.56 -32.67
CA GLN A 352 21.70 10.43 -32.52
C GLN A 352 20.37 10.74 -33.20
N TRP A 353 19.81 9.73 -33.86
CA TRP A 353 18.46 9.84 -34.40
C TRP A 353 17.47 10.10 -33.24
N ASN A 354 16.61 11.10 -33.42
CA ASN A 354 15.61 11.46 -32.42
C ASN A 354 14.40 12.15 -33.09
N PRO A 355 13.19 12.02 -32.52
CA PRO A 355 11.97 12.63 -33.06
C PRO A 355 12.04 14.15 -33.25
N TYR A 356 12.83 14.88 -32.46
CA TYR A 356 12.92 16.34 -32.59
C TYR A 356 13.60 16.72 -33.91
N SER A 357 14.77 16.11 -34.16
CA SER A 357 15.52 16.28 -35.41
C SER A 357 14.72 15.80 -36.61
N GLU A 358 13.97 14.69 -36.47
CA GLU A 358 13.16 14.15 -37.56
C GLU A 358 11.99 15.06 -37.93
N ILE A 359 11.25 15.57 -36.95
CA ILE A 359 10.16 16.52 -37.21
C ILE A 359 10.75 17.81 -37.80
N LYS A 360 11.89 18.30 -37.28
CA LYS A 360 12.58 19.46 -37.86
C LYS A 360 12.96 19.22 -39.32
N ARG A 361 13.50 18.04 -39.66
CA ARG A 361 13.82 17.65 -41.03
C ARG A 361 12.59 17.75 -41.93
N LYS A 362 11.47 17.13 -41.55
CA LYS A 362 10.19 17.18 -42.30
C LYS A 362 9.66 18.60 -42.45
N LEU A 363 9.72 19.42 -41.40
CA LEU A 363 9.30 20.82 -41.47
C LEU A 363 10.13 21.64 -42.46
N VAL A 364 11.43 21.37 -42.58
CA VAL A 364 12.32 22.06 -43.52
C VAL A 364 12.19 21.51 -44.94
N GLU A 365 12.32 20.18 -45.10
CA GLU A 365 12.37 19.49 -46.39
C GLU A 365 11.00 19.43 -47.06
N ASP A 366 9.95 19.04 -46.32
CA ASP A 366 8.63 18.74 -46.89
C ASP A 366 7.70 19.98 -46.86
N HIS A 367 7.85 20.84 -45.85
CA HIS A 367 6.98 22.01 -45.65
C HIS A 367 7.67 23.36 -45.87
N GLY A 368 8.97 23.40 -46.16
CA GLY A 368 9.70 24.62 -46.49
C GLY A 368 9.79 25.65 -45.35
N ILE A 369 9.65 25.23 -44.09
CA ILE A 369 9.78 26.12 -42.94
C ILE A 369 11.28 26.42 -42.71
N PRO A 370 11.68 27.70 -42.59
CA PRO A 370 13.09 28.04 -42.40
C PRO A 370 13.68 27.42 -41.13
N GLU A 371 14.87 26.83 -41.27
CA GLU A 371 15.54 26.07 -40.21
C GLU A 371 15.79 26.91 -38.94
N ASP A 372 16.10 28.19 -39.10
CA ASP A 372 16.40 29.13 -38.02
C ASP A 372 15.18 29.43 -37.13
N GLN A 373 13.97 29.17 -37.64
CA GLN A 373 12.71 29.35 -36.91
C GLN A 373 12.34 28.13 -36.06
N ILE A 374 13.09 27.04 -36.15
CA ILE A 374 12.84 25.76 -35.47
C ILE A 374 13.99 25.47 -34.51
N ARG A 375 13.73 25.53 -33.21
CA ARG A 375 14.77 25.42 -32.19
C ARG A 375 14.45 24.40 -31.12
N PHE A 376 15.50 23.88 -30.47
CA PHE A 376 15.40 22.94 -29.35
C PHE A 376 15.90 23.62 -28.09
N ILE A 377 15.11 23.62 -27.02
CA ILE A 377 15.50 24.28 -25.75
C ILE A 377 16.79 23.68 -25.16
N GLN A 378 17.08 22.41 -25.46
CA GLN A 378 18.27 21.67 -25.03
C GLN A 378 19.58 22.27 -25.59
N GLU A 379 19.53 23.03 -26.68
CA GLU A 379 20.70 23.74 -27.23
C GLU A 379 21.14 24.91 -26.33
N ALA A 380 20.23 25.44 -25.52
CA ALA A 380 20.47 26.56 -24.62
C ALA A 380 21.12 26.11 -23.30
N LYS A 381 22.39 25.69 -23.37
CA LYS A 381 23.18 25.22 -22.21
C LYS A 381 23.52 26.31 -21.17
N THR A 382 23.32 27.59 -21.50
CA THR A 382 23.59 28.70 -20.58
C THR A 382 22.34 29.54 -20.41
N GLU A 383 22.19 30.16 -19.23
CA GLU A 383 21.04 31.02 -18.92
C GLU A 383 20.91 32.19 -19.92
N LYS A 384 22.04 32.78 -20.34
CA LYS A 384 22.07 33.82 -21.38
C LYS A 384 21.48 33.32 -22.71
N LYS A 385 21.87 32.12 -23.17
CA LYS A 385 21.32 31.52 -24.40
C LYS A 385 19.83 31.18 -24.23
N ARG A 386 19.43 30.69 -23.06
CA ARG A 386 18.03 30.38 -22.75
C ARG A 386 17.17 31.63 -22.80
N LYS A 387 17.60 32.73 -22.18
CA LYS A 387 16.90 34.02 -22.23
C LYS A 387 16.77 34.56 -23.66
N ALA A 388 17.83 34.49 -24.46
CA ALA A 388 17.80 34.90 -25.86
C ALA A 388 16.83 34.07 -26.71
N MET A 389 16.75 32.75 -26.47
CA MET A 389 15.81 31.87 -27.16
C MET A 389 14.35 32.19 -26.78
N ILE A 390 14.09 32.48 -25.51
CA ILE A 390 12.76 32.91 -25.02
C ILE A 390 12.32 34.23 -25.65
N GLU A 391 13.24 35.20 -25.73
CA GLU A 391 12.99 36.49 -26.37
C GLU A 391 12.70 36.33 -27.86
N ALA A 392 13.51 35.55 -28.58
CA ALA A 392 13.31 35.25 -29.99
C ALA A 392 11.97 34.55 -30.27
N MET A 393 11.50 33.69 -29.36
CA MET A 393 10.18 33.08 -29.44
C MET A 393 9.05 34.11 -29.25
N ASN A 394 9.14 35.00 -28.25
CA ASN A 394 8.15 36.06 -28.03
C ASN A 394 8.08 37.06 -29.20
N GLU A 395 9.21 37.29 -29.89
CA GLU A 395 9.28 38.13 -31.09
C GLU A 395 8.78 37.42 -32.36
N GLY A 396 8.61 36.09 -32.32
CA GLY A 396 8.26 35.27 -33.47
C GLY A 396 9.40 35.07 -34.47
N LYS A 397 10.66 35.28 -34.05
CA LYS A 397 11.86 34.86 -34.80
C LYS A 397 12.03 33.35 -34.74
N ILE A 398 11.78 32.77 -33.56
CA ILE A 398 11.55 31.33 -33.43
C ILE A 398 10.04 31.12 -33.47
N ARG A 399 9.59 30.20 -34.32
CA ARG A 399 8.18 29.88 -34.53
C ARG A 399 7.79 28.52 -33.97
N VAL A 400 8.74 27.60 -33.85
CA VAL A 400 8.53 26.28 -33.27
C VAL A 400 9.65 26.00 -32.26
N LEU A 401 9.27 25.75 -31.00
CA LEU A 401 10.20 25.43 -29.93
C LEU A 401 9.89 24.06 -29.34
N PHE A 402 10.86 23.15 -29.42
CA PHE A 402 10.75 21.82 -28.83
C PHE A 402 11.38 21.77 -27.44
N GLY A 403 10.84 20.93 -26.56
CA GLY A 403 11.46 20.64 -25.27
C GLY A 403 10.78 19.52 -24.48
N SER A 404 11.52 18.95 -23.52
CA SER A 404 10.95 18.05 -22.53
C SER A 404 10.13 18.83 -21.50
N THR A 405 9.29 18.13 -20.74
CA THR A 405 8.59 18.67 -19.57
C THR A 405 9.55 19.37 -18.63
N GLU A 406 10.71 18.77 -18.34
CA GLU A 406 11.67 19.34 -17.39
C GLU A 406 12.31 20.64 -17.91
N MET A 407 12.71 20.66 -19.18
CA MET A 407 13.48 21.79 -19.72
C MET A 407 12.59 22.96 -20.15
N LEU A 408 11.39 22.66 -20.65
CA LEU A 408 10.47 23.66 -21.20
C LEU A 408 9.26 23.88 -20.29
N GLY A 409 8.82 22.88 -19.51
CA GLY A 409 7.59 22.91 -18.69
C GLY A 409 7.64 23.71 -17.38
N THR A 410 8.81 24.09 -16.84
CA THR A 410 8.93 25.01 -15.68
C THR A 410 9.71 26.30 -15.98
N GLY A 411 9.25 27.45 -15.45
CA GLY A 411 10.02 28.72 -15.47
C GLY A 411 10.24 29.43 -16.82
N VAL A 412 9.50 29.11 -17.89
CA VAL A 412 9.70 29.72 -19.23
C VAL A 412 8.55 30.67 -19.60
N ASN A 413 8.87 31.91 -19.95
CA ASN A 413 7.92 32.97 -20.32
C ASN A 413 8.02 33.30 -21.82
N ALA A 414 7.53 32.40 -22.68
CA ALA A 414 7.63 32.51 -24.14
C ALA A 414 6.25 32.51 -24.85
N GLN A 415 5.19 32.90 -24.12
CA GLN A 415 3.79 32.70 -24.50
C GLN A 415 3.21 33.72 -25.49
N LYS A 416 3.90 34.85 -25.74
CA LYS A 416 3.30 36.06 -26.32
C LYS A 416 2.54 35.83 -27.63
N ARG A 417 3.01 34.86 -28.42
CA ARG A 417 2.50 34.55 -29.76
C ARG A 417 2.00 33.12 -29.91
N CYS A 418 1.83 32.37 -28.81
CA CYS A 418 1.56 30.94 -28.88
C CYS A 418 0.14 30.66 -29.37
N VAL A 419 -0.01 29.82 -30.39
CA VAL A 419 -1.31 29.44 -30.97
C VAL A 419 -1.61 27.96 -30.82
N ALA A 420 -0.58 27.12 -30.69
CA ALA A 420 -0.72 25.68 -30.54
C ALA A 420 0.33 25.08 -29.61
N ILE A 421 -0.05 24.01 -28.90
CA ILE A 421 0.81 23.17 -28.09
C ILE A 421 0.62 21.72 -28.54
N HIS A 422 1.71 21.04 -28.82
CA HIS A 422 1.73 19.68 -29.36
C HIS A 422 2.30 18.71 -28.32
N HIS A 423 1.52 17.71 -27.91
CA HIS A 423 1.95 16.63 -27.03
C HIS A 423 2.15 15.34 -27.82
N LEU A 424 3.42 15.02 -28.12
CA LEU A 424 3.79 13.76 -28.78
C LEU A 424 3.71 12.56 -27.84
N ASP A 425 3.90 12.79 -26.54
CA ASP A 425 3.77 11.80 -25.49
C ASP A 425 3.04 12.36 -24.26
N ALA A 426 2.42 11.45 -23.49
CA ALA A 426 1.82 11.78 -22.21
C ALA A 426 2.91 11.80 -21.11
N PRO A 427 3.00 12.87 -20.29
CA PRO A 427 3.82 12.85 -19.09
C PRO A 427 3.22 11.89 -18.05
N TRP A 428 3.94 11.63 -16.96
CA TRP A 428 3.46 10.71 -15.91
C TRP A 428 2.55 11.36 -14.87
N ARG A 429 2.56 12.70 -14.81
CA ARG A 429 1.86 13.48 -13.78
C ARG A 429 0.90 14.48 -14.40
N PRO A 430 -0.29 14.69 -13.83
CA PRO A 430 -1.21 15.73 -14.29
C PRO A 430 -0.60 17.14 -14.16
N SER A 431 0.22 17.35 -13.13
CA SER A 431 0.97 18.59 -12.91
C SER A 431 1.82 18.99 -14.10
N ASP A 432 2.47 18.00 -14.69
CA ASP A 432 3.41 18.16 -15.79
C ASP A 432 2.64 18.55 -17.05
N LEU A 433 1.49 17.91 -17.30
CA LEU A 433 0.60 18.27 -18.41
C LEU A 433 0.08 19.71 -18.26
N GLN A 434 -0.37 20.10 -17.06
CA GLN A 434 -0.82 21.47 -16.78
C GLN A 434 0.30 22.50 -16.97
N GLN A 435 1.53 22.15 -16.58
CA GLN A 435 2.72 22.99 -16.76
C GLN A 435 3.08 23.18 -18.23
N ARG A 436 3.02 22.11 -19.03
CA ARG A 436 3.20 22.15 -20.48
C ARG A 436 2.14 23.05 -21.14
N ASP A 437 0.86 22.84 -20.82
CA ASP A 437 -0.28 23.62 -21.32
C ASP A 437 -0.17 25.11 -20.95
N GLY A 438 0.31 25.39 -19.74
CA GLY A 438 0.58 26.74 -19.23
C GLY A 438 1.64 27.53 -20.02
N ARG A 439 2.28 26.95 -21.05
CA ARG A 439 3.17 27.67 -21.97
C ARG A 439 2.48 28.53 -22.99
N GLY A 440 1.28 28.14 -23.42
CA GLY A 440 0.43 28.95 -24.29
C GLY A 440 -0.76 29.55 -23.56
N ILE A 441 -1.35 28.77 -22.63
CA ILE A 441 -2.56 29.13 -21.87
C ILE A 441 -2.20 30.03 -20.70
N ARG A 442 -1.74 31.25 -21.02
CA ARG A 442 -1.13 32.15 -20.05
C ARG A 442 -1.41 33.62 -20.38
N LYS A 443 -1.48 34.45 -19.33
CA LYS A 443 -1.61 35.91 -19.46
C LYS A 443 -0.50 36.48 -20.34
N GLY A 444 -0.87 37.44 -21.19
CA GLY A 444 0.05 38.11 -22.11
C GLY A 444 0.27 37.38 -23.44
N ASN A 445 -0.52 36.34 -23.73
CA ASN A 445 -0.60 35.77 -25.08
C ASN A 445 -1.47 36.65 -25.98
N GLU A 446 -0.84 37.58 -26.70
CA GLU A 446 -1.50 38.57 -27.53
C GLU A 446 -2.07 37.97 -28.81
N VAL A 447 -1.34 37.03 -29.43
CA VAL A 447 -1.79 36.45 -30.71
C VAL A 447 -3.01 35.57 -30.52
N ALA A 448 -3.05 34.74 -29.48
CA ALA A 448 -4.23 33.94 -29.19
C ALA A 448 -5.45 34.84 -28.95
N LYS A 449 -5.27 35.88 -28.12
CA LYS A 449 -6.34 36.82 -27.75
C LYS A 449 -6.92 37.58 -28.94
N LEU A 450 -6.07 38.09 -29.82
CA LEU A 450 -6.49 38.98 -30.91
C LEU A 450 -6.85 38.25 -32.20
N TYR A 451 -6.25 37.07 -32.45
CA TYR A 451 -6.28 36.43 -33.76
C TYR A 451 -6.65 34.94 -33.74
N ALA A 452 -6.88 34.33 -32.57
CA ALA A 452 -7.27 32.92 -32.44
C ALA A 452 -8.46 32.74 -31.49
N ASP A 453 -9.46 33.63 -31.56
CA ASP A 453 -10.68 33.56 -30.75
C ASP A 453 -10.44 33.44 -29.24
N ASN A 454 -9.33 34.03 -28.77
CA ASN A 454 -8.85 33.90 -27.40
C ASN A 454 -8.68 32.44 -26.95
N LYS A 455 -8.23 31.56 -27.86
CA LYS A 455 -8.00 30.13 -27.62
C LYS A 455 -6.58 29.73 -28.01
N VAL A 456 -6.08 28.71 -27.32
CA VAL A 456 -4.86 27.98 -27.69
C VAL A 456 -5.24 26.52 -27.89
N ASP A 457 -4.91 25.99 -29.06
CA ASP A 457 -5.18 24.60 -29.41
C ASP A 457 -4.12 23.69 -28.77
N VAL A 458 -4.55 22.69 -28.02
CA VAL A 458 -3.70 21.68 -27.39
C VAL A 458 -3.93 20.36 -28.13
N ILE A 459 -2.98 20.01 -29.01
CA ILE A 459 -3.05 18.82 -29.86
C ILE A 459 -2.38 17.65 -29.15
N ILE A 460 -3.16 16.61 -28.89
CA ILE A 460 -2.71 15.35 -28.29
C ILE A 460 -2.66 14.29 -29.38
N TYR A 461 -1.48 13.76 -29.69
CA TYR A 461 -1.34 12.71 -30.69
C TYR A 461 -1.42 11.33 -30.05
N ALA A 462 -2.42 10.54 -30.43
CA ALA A 462 -2.64 9.21 -29.90
C ALA A 462 -2.68 8.18 -31.03
N VAL A 463 -1.79 7.18 -30.97
CA VAL A 463 -1.87 6.02 -31.87
C VAL A 463 -2.93 5.06 -31.34
N GLU A 464 -3.83 4.59 -32.19
CA GLU A 464 -4.84 3.60 -31.82
C GLU A 464 -4.17 2.28 -31.41
N LYS A 465 -4.79 1.53 -30.50
CA LYS A 465 -4.23 0.26 -29.98
C LYS A 465 -2.83 0.46 -29.36
N SER A 466 -2.58 1.64 -28.79
CA SER A 466 -1.36 1.99 -28.07
C SER A 466 -1.69 2.50 -26.66
N LEU A 467 -0.65 2.73 -25.85
CA LEU A 467 -0.82 3.23 -24.48
C LEU A 467 -1.17 4.72 -24.39
N ASP A 468 -1.21 5.47 -25.50
CA ASP A 468 -1.41 6.91 -25.51
C ASP A 468 -2.76 7.32 -24.87
N SER A 469 -3.88 6.87 -25.43
CA SER A 469 -5.22 7.26 -24.97
C SER A 469 -5.49 6.80 -23.54
N TYR A 470 -4.98 5.63 -23.15
CA TYR A 470 -5.10 5.12 -21.79
C TYR A 470 -4.39 6.05 -20.79
N LYS A 471 -3.17 6.50 -21.10
CA LYS A 471 -2.40 7.41 -20.24
C LYS A 471 -3.07 8.77 -20.09
N PHE A 472 -3.58 9.36 -21.17
CA PHE A 472 -4.27 10.65 -21.07
C PHE A 472 -5.57 10.56 -20.25
N ASN A 473 -6.36 9.51 -20.42
CA ASN A 473 -7.55 9.27 -19.58
C ASN A 473 -7.19 9.11 -18.09
N LEU A 474 -6.10 8.40 -17.80
CA LEU A 474 -5.64 8.25 -16.42
C LEU A 474 -5.19 9.59 -15.82
N LEU A 475 -4.43 10.40 -16.56
CA LEU A 475 -4.04 11.74 -16.12
C LEU A 475 -5.25 12.62 -15.85
N TYR A 476 -6.29 12.52 -16.68
CA TYR A 476 -7.55 13.24 -16.49
C TYR A 476 -8.24 12.85 -15.18
N ASN A 477 -8.38 11.54 -14.90
CA ASN A 477 -8.98 11.06 -13.65
C ASN A 477 -8.22 11.58 -12.42
N LYS A 478 -6.88 11.56 -12.44
CA LYS A 478 -6.05 12.12 -11.37
C LYS A 478 -6.21 13.63 -11.22
N GLN A 479 -6.32 14.37 -12.33
CA GLN A 479 -6.55 15.81 -12.31
C GLN A 479 -7.92 16.17 -11.70
N LEU A 480 -8.95 15.36 -11.99
CA LEU A 480 -10.29 15.54 -11.43
C LEU A 480 -10.27 15.43 -9.89
N PHE A 481 -9.57 14.42 -9.35
CA PHE A 481 -9.34 14.28 -7.91
C PHE A 481 -8.70 15.53 -7.29
N ILE A 482 -7.57 15.98 -7.86
CA ILE A 482 -6.84 17.17 -7.38
C ILE A 482 -7.74 18.40 -7.39
N THR A 483 -8.58 18.54 -8.42
CA THR A 483 -9.49 19.68 -8.56
C THR A 483 -10.60 19.65 -7.52
N GLN A 484 -11.21 18.48 -7.27
CA GLN A 484 -12.27 18.32 -6.26
C GLN A 484 -11.76 18.63 -4.85
N LEU A 485 -10.57 18.14 -4.49
CA LEU A 485 -9.96 18.41 -3.19
C LEU A 485 -9.59 19.89 -3.02
N LYS A 486 -9.16 20.56 -4.09
CA LYS A 486 -8.79 21.98 -4.07
C LYS A 486 -9.98 22.94 -4.05
N GLN A 487 -11.09 22.59 -4.69
CA GLN A 487 -12.28 23.46 -4.81
C GLN A 487 -13.27 23.29 -3.65
N ASN A 488 -12.99 22.39 -2.69
CA ASN A 488 -13.89 22.03 -1.59
C ASN A 488 -15.33 21.73 -2.07
N ASN A 489 -15.45 21.11 -3.25
CA ASN A 489 -16.76 20.82 -3.83
C ASN A 489 -17.33 19.56 -3.15
N MET A 490 -18.24 19.76 -2.21
CA MET A 490 -18.76 18.75 -1.25
C MET A 490 -19.60 17.61 -1.87
N GLY A 491 -19.64 17.48 -3.20
CA GLY A 491 -20.53 16.54 -3.91
C GLY A 491 -20.14 15.06 -3.81
N CYS A 492 -18.91 14.73 -3.37
CA CYS A 492 -18.43 13.35 -3.35
C CYS A 492 -17.74 12.99 -2.01
N ARG A 493 -18.18 11.90 -1.36
CA ARG A 493 -17.60 11.41 -0.10
C ARG A 493 -16.46 10.39 -0.29
N THR A 494 -16.32 9.84 -1.49
CA THR A 494 -15.33 8.80 -1.84
C THR A 494 -14.80 9.00 -3.26
N ILE A 495 -13.48 9.00 -3.48
CA ILE A 495 -12.87 9.20 -4.81
C ILE A 495 -11.83 8.12 -5.11
N ASP A 496 -11.78 7.61 -6.34
CA ASP A 496 -10.81 6.63 -6.86
C ASP A 496 -9.56 7.33 -7.45
N GLU A 497 -8.36 6.99 -6.95
CA GLU A 497 -7.07 7.52 -7.40
C GLU A 497 -6.50 6.82 -8.67
N GLY A 498 -7.04 5.65 -9.05
CA GLY A 498 -6.56 4.84 -10.18
C GLY A 498 -5.29 4.03 -9.87
N GLY A 499 -5.04 2.95 -10.64
CA GLY A 499 -4.07 1.90 -10.28
C GLY A 499 -2.61 2.04 -10.77
N MET A 500 -2.24 3.11 -11.48
CA MET A 500 -0.91 3.20 -12.11
C MET A 500 0.15 3.87 -11.23
N ASP A 501 1.25 3.16 -11.01
CA ASP A 501 2.45 3.61 -10.28
C ASP A 501 3.60 3.87 -11.27
N GLU A 502 4.35 4.97 -11.09
CA GLU A 502 5.56 5.32 -11.85
C GLU A 502 6.60 4.19 -11.84
N LYS A 503 6.62 3.34 -10.79
CA LYS A 503 7.58 2.25 -10.63
C LYS A 503 7.13 0.90 -11.18
N GLY A 504 5.82 0.69 -11.35
CA GLY A 504 5.23 -0.62 -11.65
C GLY A 504 4.91 -0.88 -13.12
N GLY A 505 4.84 0.17 -13.94
CA GLY A 505 4.29 0.08 -15.30
C GLY A 505 2.78 -0.21 -15.30
N ILE A 506 2.23 -0.53 -16.48
CA ILE A 506 0.82 -0.90 -16.61
C ILE A 506 0.65 -2.39 -16.26
N PRO A 507 -0.34 -2.78 -15.44
CA PRO A 507 -0.65 -4.19 -15.19
C PRO A 507 -0.85 -4.98 -16.49
N PHE A 508 -0.38 -6.23 -16.55
CA PHE A 508 -0.40 -7.05 -17.77
C PHE A 508 -1.78 -7.11 -18.45
N SER A 509 -2.83 -7.23 -17.66
CA SER A 509 -4.19 -7.38 -18.14
C SER A 509 -4.71 -6.09 -18.82
N GLU A 510 -4.42 -4.92 -18.24
CA GLU A 510 -4.70 -3.61 -18.85
C GLU A 510 -3.85 -3.37 -20.08
N TYR A 511 -2.57 -3.75 -20.01
CA TYR A 511 -1.63 -3.63 -21.13
C TYR A 511 -2.12 -4.40 -22.36
N VAL A 512 -2.55 -5.66 -22.20
CA VAL A 512 -3.08 -6.47 -23.30
C VAL A 512 -4.42 -5.92 -23.80
N ALA A 513 -5.34 -5.49 -22.94
CA ALA A 513 -6.62 -4.93 -23.40
C ALA A 513 -6.45 -3.69 -24.27
N VAL A 514 -5.56 -2.79 -23.85
CA VAL A 514 -5.26 -1.56 -24.58
C VAL A 514 -4.60 -1.86 -25.92
N LEU A 515 -3.61 -2.76 -25.96
CA LEU A 515 -2.90 -3.12 -27.20
C LEU A 515 -3.73 -3.98 -28.16
N SER A 516 -4.60 -4.86 -27.64
CA SER A 516 -5.47 -5.70 -28.47
C SER A 516 -6.72 -4.98 -28.97
N GLY A 517 -7.11 -3.87 -28.30
CA GLY A 517 -8.36 -3.16 -28.59
C GLY A 517 -9.62 -3.91 -28.16
N ASN A 518 -9.49 -5.04 -27.45
CA ASN A 518 -10.60 -5.85 -26.96
C ASN A 518 -10.57 -5.92 -25.42
N THR A 519 -11.46 -5.16 -24.78
CA THR A 519 -11.61 -5.13 -23.32
C THR A 519 -12.35 -6.35 -22.78
N ASP A 520 -13.10 -7.08 -23.61
CA ASP A 520 -13.98 -8.15 -23.15
C ASP A 520 -13.19 -9.36 -22.62
N LEU A 521 -12.05 -9.68 -23.23
CA LEU A 521 -11.15 -10.76 -22.74
C LEU A 521 -10.50 -10.39 -21.40
N LEU A 522 -10.23 -9.11 -21.17
CA LEU A 522 -9.72 -8.60 -19.90
C LEU A 522 -10.80 -8.66 -18.81
N ASP A 523 -11.98 -8.17 -19.13
CA ASP A 523 -13.11 -8.18 -18.21
C ASP A 523 -13.47 -9.61 -17.83
N LYS A 524 -13.35 -10.57 -18.77
CA LYS A 524 -13.54 -11.99 -18.54
C LYS A 524 -12.53 -12.54 -17.55
N ALA A 525 -11.24 -12.33 -17.80
CA ALA A 525 -10.19 -12.83 -16.90
C ALA A 525 -10.30 -12.23 -15.48
N ARG A 526 -10.70 -10.95 -15.37
CA ARG A 526 -10.97 -10.28 -14.08
C ARG A 526 -12.17 -10.89 -13.38
N LEU A 527 -13.28 -11.10 -14.09
CA LEU A 527 -14.50 -11.71 -13.59
C LEU A 527 -14.26 -13.16 -13.12
N GLU A 528 -13.64 -14.01 -13.94
CA GLU A 528 -13.32 -15.41 -13.63
C GLU A 528 -12.50 -15.55 -12.34
N LYS A 529 -11.46 -14.72 -12.20
CA LYS A 529 -10.58 -14.77 -11.02
C LYS A 529 -11.20 -14.13 -9.79
N ARG A 530 -12.04 -13.08 -9.93
CA ARG A 530 -12.84 -12.51 -8.83
C ARG A 530 -13.86 -13.52 -8.30
N ILE A 531 -14.50 -14.28 -9.20
CA ILE A 531 -15.38 -15.40 -8.84
C ILE A 531 -14.59 -16.46 -8.06
N ALA A 532 -13.42 -16.88 -8.55
CA ALA A 532 -12.58 -17.85 -7.85
C ALA A 532 -12.15 -17.39 -6.44
N GLY A 533 -11.82 -16.11 -6.27
CA GLY A 533 -11.51 -15.50 -4.97
C GLY A 533 -12.69 -15.53 -4.01
N MET A 534 -13.87 -15.09 -4.46
CA MET A 534 -15.09 -15.14 -3.65
C MET A 534 -15.55 -16.56 -3.32
N GLU A 535 -15.35 -17.52 -4.22
CA GLU A 535 -15.58 -18.93 -3.92
C GLU A 535 -14.62 -19.46 -2.85
N GLY A 536 -13.37 -18.98 -2.84
CA GLY A 536 -12.41 -19.24 -1.77
C GLY A 536 -12.87 -18.68 -0.42
N GLU A 537 -13.28 -17.41 -0.39
CA GLU A 537 -13.86 -16.78 0.81
C GLU A 537 -15.09 -17.55 1.33
N ARG A 538 -15.99 -17.94 0.43
CA ARG A 538 -17.20 -18.72 0.76
C ARG A 538 -16.85 -20.08 1.36
N LYS A 539 -15.86 -20.79 0.80
CA LYS A 539 -15.37 -22.06 1.35
C LYS A 539 -14.73 -21.89 2.73
N ALA A 540 -13.94 -20.84 2.93
CA ALA A 540 -13.34 -20.54 4.22
C ALA A 540 -14.41 -20.23 5.29
N PHE A 541 -15.43 -19.42 4.94
CA PHE A 541 -16.57 -19.14 5.80
C PHE A 541 -17.35 -20.41 6.18
N GLN A 542 -17.62 -21.29 5.20
CA GLN A 542 -18.31 -22.56 5.46
C GLN A 542 -17.51 -23.50 6.37
N ARG A 543 -16.18 -23.55 6.20
CA ARG A 543 -15.29 -24.33 7.07
C ARG A 543 -15.32 -23.81 8.50
N GLY A 544 -15.15 -22.49 8.69
CA GLY A 544 -15.21 -21.87 10.02
C GLY A 544 -16.56 -22.10 10.71
N LYS A 545 -17.66 -21.98 9.97
CA LYS A 545 -19.01 -22.32 10.45
C LYS A 545 -19.14 -23.79 10.87
N GLY A 546 -18.54 -24.71 10.11
CA GLY A 546 -18.49 -26.14 10.43
C GLY A 546 -17.75 -26.42 11.74
N GLU A 547 -16.60 -25.78 11.93
CA GLU A 547 -15.81 -25.90 13.17
C GLU A 547 -16.57 -25.35 14.39
N SER A 548 -17.20 -24.18 14.26
CA SER A 548 -18.03 -23.60 15.33
C SER A 548 -19.24 -24.47 15.68
N ARG A 549 -19.87 -25.12 14.68
CA ARG A 549 -20.97 -26.06 14.94
C ARG A 549 -20.51 -27.29 15.74
N ILE A 550 -19.35 -27.86 15.41
CA ILE A 550 -18.80 -29.00 16.16
C ILE A 550 -18.49 -28.59 17.60
N LYS A 551 -17.94 -27.38 17.81
CA LYS A 551 -17.71 -26.83 19.16
C LYS A 551 -19.03 -26.65 19.92
N LEU A 552 -20.07 -26.12 19.28
CA LEU A 552 -21.39 -25.95 19.86
C LEU A 552 -21.99 -27.29 20.32
N GLU A 553 -21.96 -28.31 19.46
CA GLU A 553 -22.43 -29.66 19.80
C GLU A 553 -21.64 -30.27 20.97
N THR A 554 -20.33 -30.07 21.00
CA THR A 554 -19.45 -30.54 22.09
C THR A 554 -19.78 -29.85 23.41
N PHE A 555 -20.01 -28.52 23.39
CA PHE A 555 -20.35 -27.75 24.58
C PHE A 555 -21.73 -28.12 25.13
N LEU A 556 -22.71 -28.33 24.26
CA LEU A 556 -24.03 -28.81 24.66
C LEU A 556 -23.95 -30.21 25.29
N ALA A 557 -23.17 -31.12 24.72
CA ALA A 557 -22.94 -32.46 25.28
C ALA A 557 -22.23 -32.39 26.65
N ASN A 558 -21.21 -31.54 26.78
CA ASN A 558 -20.49 -31.34 28.04
C ASN A 558 -21.39 -30.75 29.13
N ARG A 559 -22.23 -29.75 28.78
CA ARG A 559 -23.21 -29.17 29.71
C ARG A 559 -24.18 -30.23 30.23
N ALA A 560 -24.76 -31.03 29.33
CA ALA A 560 -25.68 -32.11 29.71
C ALA A 560 -25.01 -33.15 30.62
N SER A 561 -23.76 -33.52 30.32
CA SER A 561 -22.95 -34.42 31.15
C SER A 561 -22.68 -33.83 32.54
N ASN A 562 -22.29 -32.56 32.60
CA ASN A 562 -22.05 -31.83 33.84
C ASN A 562 -23.33 -31.71 34.69
N ASP A 563 -24.47 -31.42 34.07
CA ASP A 563 -25.77 -31.34 34.76
C ASP A 563 -26.16 -32.69 35.39
N ASP A 564 -25.95 -33.80 34.69
CA ASP A 564 -26.15 -35.17 35.23
C ASP A 564 -25.20 -35.48 36.40
N ILE A 565 -23.93 -35.09 36.30
CA ILE A 565 -22.97 -35.22 37.40
C ILE A 565 -23.41 -34.38 38.60
N ILE A 566 -23.75 -33.11 38.41
CA ILE A 566 -24.21 -32.22 39.48
C ILE A 566 -25.45 -32.79 40.17
N ALA A 567 -26.42 -33.33 39.41
CA ALA A 567 -27.62 -33.93 39.96
C ALA A 567 -27.32 -35.14 40.85
N ARG A 568 -26.47 -36.07 40.39
CA ARG A 568 -26.04 -37.24 41.17
C ARG A 568 -25.26 -36.85 42.43
N VAL A 569 -24.30 -35.94 42.30
CA VAL A 569 -23.46 -35.49 43.42
C VAL A 569 -24.28 -34.72 44.47
N ARG A 570 -25.27 -33.92 44.05
CA ARG A 570 -26.22 -33.25 44.98
C ARG A 570 -27.09 -34.25 45.72
N LYS A 571 -27.57 -35.30 45.04
CA LYS A 571 -28.32 -36.39 45.68
C LYS A 571 -27.47 -37.09 46.73
N ASP A 572 -26.23 -37.43 46.39
CA ASP A 572 -25.28 -38.06 47.32
C ASP A 572 -24.99 -37.16 48.51
N LYS A 573 -24.77 -35.86 48.29
CA LYS A 573 -24.57 -34.87 49.35
C LYS A 573 -25.71 -34.91 50.37
N ALA A 574 -26.95 -34.85 49.92
CA ALA A 574 -28.12 -34.89 50.80
C ALA A 574 -28.22 -36.22 51.57
N ALA A 575 -27.94 -37.35 50.91
CA ALA A 575 -27.93 -38.65 51.54
C ALA A 575 -26.86 -38.73 52.64
N ILE A 576 -25.64 -38.24 52.38
CA ILE A 576 -24.53 -38.22 53.33
C ILE A 576 -24.87 -37.33 54.52
N GLU A 577 -25.33 -36.10 54.28
CA GLU A 577 -25.70 -35.15 55.33
C GLU A 577 -26.83 -35.69 56.23
N SER A 578 -27.79 -36.45 55.68
CA SER A 578 -28.88 -37.05 56.46
C SER A 578 -28.44 -38.19 57.39
N ARG A 579 -27.31 -38.85 57.09
CA ARG A 579 -26.82 -40.02 57.84
C ARG A 579 -25.63 -39.68 58.74
N MET A 580 -24.98 -38.54 58.52
CA MET A 580 -23.80 -38.13 59.26
C MET A 580 -24.12 -37.83 60.72
N GLN A 581 -23.31 -38.38 61.61
CA GLN A 581 -23.49 -38.27 63.06
C GLN A 581 -22.37 -37.43 63.66
N TYR A 582 -22.70 -36.68 64.71
CA TYR A 582 -21.77 -35.77 65.38
C TYR A 582 -21.68 -36.12 66.87
N ASP A 583 -20.50 -35.91 67.46
CA ASP A 583 -20.33 -36.00 68.90
C ASP A 583 -20.89 -34.75 69.63
N LYS A 584 -20.79 -34.74 70.96
CA LYS A 584 -21.28 -33.63 71.81
C LYS A 584 -20.50 -32.32 71.60
N GLU A 585 -19.33 -32.39 70.98
CA GLU A 585 -18.41 -31.27 70.71
C GLU A 585 -18.57 -30.76 69.27
N GLY A 586 -19.42 -31.41 68.46
CA GLY A 586 -19.68 -31.06 67.07
C GLY A 586 -18.72 -31.69 66.05
N ASN A 587 -17.86 -32.63 66.45
CA ASN A 587 -16.98 -33.34 65.53
C ASN A 587 -17.71 -34.49 64.83
N ARG A 588 -17.35 -34.74 63.57
CA ARG A 588 -17.92 -35.85 62.79
C ARG A 588 -17.45 -37.19 63.37
N LEU A 589 -18.39 -38.06 63.72
CA LEU A 589 -18.06 -39.43 64.12
C LEU A 589 -17.56 -40.23 62.91
N ASN A 590 -16.69 -41.21 63.11
CA ASN A 590 -16.20 -42.04 62.01
C ASN A 590 -16.56 -43.53 62.24
N PRO A 591 -17.82 -43.94 62.01
CA PRO A 591 -18.25 -45.32 62.16
C PRO A 591 -17.85 -46.17 60.94
N LEU A 592 -16.57 -46.15 60.59
CA LEU A 592 -16.00 -46.91 59.49
C LEU A 592 -16.00 -48.40 59.83
N LYS A 593 -16.57 -49.22 58.94
CA LYS A 593 -16.55 -50.68 59.02
C LYS A 593 -15.81 -51.23 57.82
N ILE A 594 -14.82 -52.08 58.05
CA ILE A 594 -14.08 -52.80 56.99
C ILE A 594 -14.34 -54.30 57.16
N ASP A 595 -14.59 -54.98 56.04
CA ASP A 595 -14.93 -56.40 56.05
C ASP A 595 -13.77 -57.23 56.62
N GLY A 596 -14.08 -58.09 57.60
CA GLY A 596 -13.11 -58.93 58.28
C GLY A 596 -12.40 -58.30 59.49
N VAL A 597 -12.82 -57.12 59.95
CA VAL A 597 -12.36 -56.50 61.21
C VAL A 597 -13.51 -56.41 62.21
N ALA A 598 -13.30 -56.93 63.44
CA ALA A 598 -14.25 -56.82 64.54
C ALA A 598 -13.78 -55.73 65.54
N GLY A 599 -14.50 -54.61 65.61
CA GLY A 599 -14.21 -53.49 66.51
C GLY A 599 -13.99 -52.17 65.77
N ASP A 600 -13.77 -51.09 66.53
CA ASP A 600 -13.59 -49.71 66.08
C ASP A 600 -12.15 -49.18 66.29
N ASP A 601 -11.19 -50.06 66.62
CA ASP A 601 -9.78 -49.67 66.82
C ASP A 601 -9.14 -49.24 65.48
N PRO A 602 -8.74 -47.95 65.34
CA PRO A 602 -8.13 -47.44 64.12
C PRO A 602 -6.85 -48.17 63.71
N LYS A 603 -6.10 -48.77 64.65
CA LYS A 603 -4.88 -49.53 64.33
C LYS A 603 -5.19 -50.83 63.60
N VAL A 604 -6.25 -51.53 64.02
CA VAL A 604 -6.66 -52.79 63.40
C VAL A 604 -7.30 -52.54 62.03
N ILE A 605 -8.13 -51.50 61.92
CA ILE A 605 -8.77 -51.11 60.65
C ILE A 605 -7.71 -50.66 59.63
N ALA A 606 -6.76 -49.80 60.01
CA ALA A 606 -5.70 -49.36 59.10
C ALA A 606 -4.78 -50.50 58.67
N ALA A 607 -4.44 -51.43 59.56
CA ALA A 607 -3.66 -52.61 59.21
C ALA A 607 -4.39 -53.46 58.13
N LYS A 608 -5.72 -53.59 58.24
CA LYS A 608 -6.52 -54.27 57.22
C LYS A 608 -6.56 -53.51 55.90
N LEU A 609 -6.69 -52.19 55.95
CA LEU A 609 -6.69 -51.33 54.75
C LEU A 609 -5.36 -51.40 53.98
N HIS A 610 -4.22 -51.39 54.67
CA HIS A 610 -2.92 -51.59 54.02
C HIS A 610 -2.74 -53.02 53.49
N GLU A 611 -3.27 -54.04 54.18
CA GLU A 611 -3.31 -55.39 53.64
C GLU A 611 -4.08 -55.45 52.30
N ILE A 612 -5.23 -54.76 52.23
CA ILE A 612 -6.04 -54.63 51.02
C ILE A 612 -5.27 -53.85 49.93
N GLU A 613 -4.59 -52.76 50.30
CA GLU A 613 -3.75 -51.94 49.41
C GLU A 613 -2.65 -52.79 48.74
N ASP A 614 -2.00 -53.67 49.50
CA ASP A 614 -0.93 -54.53 49.00
C ASP A 614 -1.46 -55.70 48.16
N ARG A 615 -2.56 -56.35 48.59
CA ARG A 615 -2.98 -57.65 48.08
C ARG A 615 -4.09 -57.62 47.01
N GLU A 616 -4.98 -56.63 47.01
CA GLU A 616 -6.09 -56.63 46.05
C GLU A 616 -5.64 -56.26 44.64
N ARG A 617 -6.23 -56.93 43.64
CA ARG A 617 -6.05 -56.61 42.22
C ARG A 617 -7.42 -56.68 41.55
N THR A 618 -8.02 -55.53 41.31
CA THR A 618 -9.42 -55.43 40.87
C THR A 618 -9.59 -55.22 39.37
N HIS A 619 -8.48 -55.11 38.61
CA HIS A 619 -8.48 -54.92 37.15
C HIS A 619 -9.40 -53.76 36.69
N GLY A 620 -9.39 -52.66 37.43
CA GLY A 620 -10.20 -51.48 37.12
C GLY A 620 -11.67 -51.57 37.57
N GLN A 621 -12.15 -52.70 38.10
CA GLN A 621 -13.50 -52.83 38.63
C GLN A 621 -13.55 -52.49 40.13
N PRO A 622 -14.43 -51.59 40.59
CA PRO A 622 -14.49 -51.24 42.02
C PRO A 622 -15.05 -52.38 42.88
N LYS A 623 -14.27 -52.88 43.84
CA LYS A 623 -14.63 -53.94 44.79
C LYS A 623 -15.03 -53.34 46.14
N VAL A 624 -16.18 -53.75 46.69
CA VAL A 624 -16.63 -53.33 48.03
C VAL A 624 -15.79 -54.03 49.09
N ILE A 625 -15.35 -53.26 50.08
CA ILE A 625 -14.46 -53.72 51.18
C ILE A 625 -14.95 -53.28 52.57
N GLY A 626 -16.08 -52.59 52.63
CA GLY A 626 -16.61 -52.07 53.88
C GLY A 626 -17.72 -51.05 53.67
N SER A 627 -18.12 -50.38 54.75
CA SER A 627 -19.13 -49.33 54.72
C SER A 627 -18.82 -48.19 55.69
N LEU A 628 -19.27 -46.99 55.33
CA LEU A 628 -19.26 -45.80 56.18
C LEU A 628 -20.62 -45.11 56.04
N TYR A 629 -21.36 -44.93 57.14
CA TYR A 629 -22.72 -44.37 57.11
C TYR A 629 -23.69 -45.04 56.11
N GLY A 630 -23.49 -46.34 55.84
CA GLY A 630 -24.27 -47.10 54.86
C GLY A 630 -23.88 -46.84 53.40
N PHE A 631 -22.78 -46.12 53.14
CA PHE A 631 -22.16 -46.01 51.82
C PHE A 631 -21.03 -47.04 51.67
N ASP A 632 -20.91 -47.64 50.49
CA ASP A 632 -19.88 -48.65 50.23
C ASP A 632 -18.50 -47.99 50.21
N ILE A 633 -17.58 -48.57 50.97
CA ILE A 633 -16.15 -48.31 50.81
C ILE A 633 -15.62 -49.28 49.77
N VAL A 634 -14.95 -48.75 48.74
CA VAL A 634 -14.52 -49.55 47.60
C VAL A 634 -13.05 -49.32 47.30
N VAL A 635 -12.38 -50.38 46.86
CA VAL A 635 -11.02 -50.32 46.30
C VAL A 635 -11.09 -50.57 44.80
N LYS A 636 -10.29 -49.82 44.05
CA LYS A 636 -10.10 -50.00 42.61
C LYS A 636 -8.61 -49.95 42.28
N THR A 637 -8.12 -50.95 41.57
CA THR A 637 -6.76 -50.94 41.03
C THR A 637 -6.72 -50.12 39.74
N ASP A 638 -5.95 -49.03 39.73
CA ASP A 638 -5.59 -48.29 38.54
C ASP A 638 -4.25 -48.85 38.01
N THR A 639 -4.22 -49.21 36.72
CA THR A 639 -3.01 -49.69 36.04
C THR A 639 -2.49 -48.60 35.13
N THR A 640 -1.25 -48.15 35.36
CA THR A 640 -0.56 -47.20 34.48
C THR A 640 0.67 -47.86 33.87
N VAL A 641 0.79 -47.79 32.54
CA VAL A 641 1.96 -48.27 31.82
C VAL A 641 2.98 -47.14 31.74
N LYS A 642 4.17 -47.35 32.32
CA LYS A 642 5.29 -46.40 32.21
C LYS A 642 6.56 -47.17 31.89
N ASP A 643 7.24 -46.79 30.81
CA ASP A 643 8.47 -47.43 30.32
C ASP A 643 8.34 -48.95 30.09
N GLY A 644 7.15 -49.42 29.69
CA GLY A 644 6.87 -50.84 29.44
C GLY A 644 6.65 -51.70 30.69
N LEU A 645 6.58 -51.10 31.88
CA LEU A 645 6.24 -51.76 33.14
C LEU A 645 4.83 -51.35 33.61
N ASP A 646 4.04 -52.33 34.04
CA ASP A 646 2.71 -52.10 34.61
C ASP A 646 2.82 -51.70 36.08
N PHE A 647 2.49 -50.45 36.39
CA PHE A 647 2.35 -49.98 37.76
C PHE A 647 0.88 -50.11 38.17
N CYS A 648 0.61 -51.01 39.12
CA CYS A 648 -0.72 -51.20 39.69
C CYS A 648 -0.79 -50.50 41.04
N GLU A 649 -1.68 -49.52 41.17
CA GLU A 649 -1.92 -48.79 42.41
C GLU A 649 -3.38 -48.97 42.84
N ASN A 650 -3.58 -49.37 44.09
CA ASN A 650 -4.92 -49.45 44.67
C ASN A 650 -5.36 -48.10 45.18
N ARG A 651 -6.53 -47.67 44.73
CA ARG A 651 -7.17 -46.43 45.17
C ARG A 651 -8.49 -46.71 45.87
N PHE A 652 -8.71 -45.96 46.92
CA PHE A 652 -9.81 -46.13 47.85
C PHE A 652 -10.84 -45.01 47.67
N PHE A 653 -12.11 -45.39 47.65
CA PHE A 653 -13.22 -44.49 47.41
C PHE A 653 -14.40 -44.76 48.35
N VAL A 654 -15.20 -43.73 48.57
CA VAL A 654 -16.58 -43.88 49.06
C VAL A 654 -17.52 -43.81 47.88
N ARG A 655 -18.36 -44.82 47.69
CA ARG A 655 -19.36 -44.85 46.62
C ARG A 655 -20.67 -44.24 47.11
N GLY A 656 -21.09 -43.15 46.48
CA GLY A 656 -22.41 -42.55 46.71
C GLY A 656 -23.55 -43.39 46.14
N GLU A 657 -24.79 -43.05 46.49
CA GLU A 657 -26.00 -43.72 45.95
C GLU A 657 -26.16 -43.49 44.43
N GLY A 658 -25.63 -42.39 43.92
CA GLY A 658 -25.52 -42.10 42.49
C GLY A 658 -24.42 -42.88 41.77
N ASN A 659 -23.78 -43.86 42.42
CA ASN A 659 -22.61 -44.60 41.95
C ASN A 659 -21.37 -43.74 41.66
N PHE A 660 -21.33 -42.51 42.18
CA PHE A 660 -20.16 -41.64 42.08
C PHE A 660 -19.09 -42.05 43.11
N LEU A 661 -17.82 -42.01 42.71
CA LEU A 661 -16.69 -42.43 43.55
C LEU A 661 -15.94 -41.21 44.11
N TYR A 662 -16.11 -40.96 45.41
CA TYR A 662 -15.43 -39.88 46.12
C TYR A 662 -14.13 -40.38 46.73
N ASN A 663 -13.09 -39.56 46.71
CA ASN A 663 -11.81 -39.89 47.34
C ASN A 663 -11.21 -38.69 48.07
N TYR A 664 -10.24 -39.00 48.91
CA TYR A 664 -9.33 -38.04 49.52
C TYR A 664 -7.90 -38.44 49.17
N ASN A 665 -7.00 -37.46 48.99
CA ASN A 665 -5.59 -37.71 48.63
C ASN A 665 -5.41 -38.62 47.39
N ASN A 666 -6.20 -38.38 46.32
CA ASN A 666 -6.24 -39.21 45.11
C ASN A 666 -6.54 -40.71 45.38
N GLY A 667 -7.20 -41.02 46.50
CA GLY A 667 -7.53 -42.39 46.90
C GLY A 667 -6.38 -43.15 47.53
N ARG A 668 -5.26 -42.51 47.88
CA ARG A 668 -4.12 -43.15 48.58
C ARG A 668 -4.31 -43.13 50.09
N LEU A 669 -3.96 -44.23 50.75
CA LEU A 669 -4.00 -44.30 52.21
C LEU A 669 -2.85 -43.49 52.84
N ALA A 670 -3.08 -42.98 54.05
CA ALA A 670 -2.03 -42.37 54.85
C ALA A 670 -1.27 -43.45 55.63
N VAL A 671 -0.01 -43.22 55.97
CA VAL A 671 0.80 -44.14 56.78
C VAL A 671 0.33 -44.16 58.25
N ASP A 672 -0.17 -43.03 58.76
CA ASP A 672 -0.71 -42.93 60.11
C ASP A 672 -2.09 -43.63 60.19
N PRO A 673 -2.29 -44.61 61.10
CA PRO A 673 -3.52 -45.38 61.20
C PRO A 673 -4.80 -44.55 61.39
N LYS A 674 -4.72 -43.49 62.20
CA LYS A 674 -5.87 -42.62 62.48
C LYS A 674 -6.25 -41.83 61.22
N THR A 675 -5.26 -41.30 60.53
CA THR A 675 -5.44 -40.54 59.29
C THR A 675 -5.93 -41.44 58.15
N ALA A 676 -5.43 -42.67 58.03
CA ALA A 676 -5.87 -43.64 57.01
C ALA A 676 -7.38 -43.94 57.13
N CYS A 677 -7.87 -44.13 58.36
CA CYS A 677 -9.30 -44.31 58.62
C CYS A 677 -10.11 -43.02 58.35
N GLN A 678 -9.50 -41.85 58.56
CA GLN A 678 -10.15 -40.55 58.35
C GLN A 678 -10.28 -40.18 56.85
N ASN A 679 -9.46 -40.74 55.96
CA ASN A 679 -9.50 -40.42 54.52
C ASN A 679 -10.90 -40.61 53.90
N PHE A 680 -11.65 -41.62 54.33
CA PHE A 680 -12.98 -41.91 53.79
C PHE A 680 -14.02 -40.86 54.16
N ILE A 681 -14.02 -40.43 55.43
CA ILE A 681 -14.93 -39.35 55.85
C ILE A 681 -14.48 -37.99 55.32
N ASN A 682 -13.18 -37.77 55.13
CA ASN A 682 -12.64 -36.57 54.47
C ASN A 682 -12.93 -36.55 52.96
N ALA A 683 -13.20 -37.71 52.33
CA ALA A 683 -13.60 -37.77 50.92
C ALA A 683 -14.92 -37.03 50.69
N PHE A 684 -15.78 -36.91 51.71
CA PHE A 684 -17.01 -36.12 51.62
C PHE A 684 -16.74 -34.62 51.43
N ASP A 685 -15.59 -34.10 51.86
CA ASP A 685 -15.23 -32.69 51.66
C ASP A 685 -14.90 -32.37 50.18
N SER A 686 -14.73 -33.40 49.33
CA SER A 686 -14.58 -33.22 47.89
C SER A 686 -15.91 -32.90 47.19
N ILE A 687 -17.06 -33.27 47.79
CA ILE A 687 -18.39 -33.16 47.20
C ILE A 687 -18.76 -31.71 46.88
N PRO A 688 -18.67 -30.74 47.82
CA PRO A 688 -18.96 -29.34 47.51
C PRO A 688 -18.07 -28.78 46.41
N ARG A 689 -16.78 -29.15 46.40
CA ARG A 689 -15.81 -28.69 45.39
C ARG A 689 -16.13 -29.21 44.00
N LEU A 690 -16.62 -30.46 43.89
CA LEU A 690 -17.05 -31.03 42.61
C LEU A 690 -18.29 -30.34 42.06
N ILE A 691 -19.29 -30.10 42.91
CA ILE A 691 -20.50 -29.34 42.53
C ILE A 691 -20.08 -27.95 42.03
N GLU A 692 -19.24 -27.26 42.78
CA GLU A 692 -18.77 -25.92 42.42
C GLU A 692 -17.98 -25.93 41.11
N LYS A 693 -17.07 -26.89 40.91
CA LYS A 693 -16.30 -27.04 39.67
C LYS A 693 -17.22 -27.18 38.46
N TYR A 694 -18.10 -28.18 38.44
CA TYR A 694 -18.98 -28.42 37.28
C TYR A 694 -20.01 -27.31 37.08
N THR A 695 -20.42 -26.62 38.16
CA THR A 695 -21.27 -25.43 38.06
C THR A 695 -20.53 -24.30 37.35
N ARG A 696 -19.26 -24.00 37.73
CA ARG A 696 -18.43 -23.01 37.03
C ARG A 696 -18.14 -23.39 35.59
N ASP A 697 -17.88 -24.67 35.31
CA ASP A 697 -17.66 -25.16 33.95
C ASP A 697 -18.92 -24.93 33.09
N ASN A 698 -20.12 -25.14 33.65
CA ASN A 698 -21.38 -24.85 32.97
C ASN A 698 -21.60 -23.34 32.77
N GLU A 699 -21.30 -22.50 33.76
CA GLU A 699 -21.36 -21.03 33.62
C GLU A 699 -20.41 -20.52 32.52
N ALA A 700 -19.22 -21.12 32.40
CA ALA A 700 -18.27 -20.80 31.34
C ALA A 700 -18.81 -21.21 29.96
N ILE A 701 -19.36 -22.42 29.84
CA ILE A 701 -20.02 -22.88 28.60
C ILE A 701 -21.18 -21.95 28.22
N GLU A 702 -22.01 -21.56 29.19
CA GLU A 702 -23.21 -20.75 28.95
C GLU A 702 -22.90 -19.34 28.44
N LYS A 703 -21.72 -18.79 28.75
CA LYS A 703 -21.23 -17.52 28.18
C LYS A 703 -20.82 -17.65 26.71
N GLU A 704 -20.32 -18.81 26.30
CA GLU A 704 -19.83 -19.07 24.95
C GLU A 704 -20.94 -19.51 23.98
N LEU A 705 -22.01 -20.13 24.48
CA LEU A 705 -23.12 -20.64 23.67
C LEU A 705 -23.75 -19.57 22.75
N PRO A 706 -24.10 -18.35 23.22
CA PRO A 706 -24.71 -17.33 22.36
C PRO A 706 -23.81 -16.92 21.19
N VAL A 707 -22.50 -16.85 21.43
CA VAL A 707 -21.52 -16.48 20.39
C VAL A 707 -21.43 -17.58 19.33
N LEU A 708 -21.34 -18.85 19.76
CA LEU A 708 -21.29 -19.98 18.84
C LEU A 708 -22.61 -20.14 18.06
N GLU A 709 -23.75 -19.97 18.71
CA GLU A 709 -25.07 -19.99 18.06
C GLU A 709 -25.21 -18.86 17.03
N GLN A 710 -24.74 -17.65 17.36
CA GLN A 710 -24.72 -16.53 16.43
C GLN A 710 -23.87 -16.85 15.19
N VAL A 711 -22.63 -17.33 15.37
CA VAL A 711 -21.72 -17.68 14.26
C VAL A 711 -22.30 -18.80 13.39
N VAL A 712 -22.95 -19.80 14.00
CA VAL A 712 -23.64 -20.88 13.28
C VAL A 712 -24.91 -20.37 12.58
N GLY A 713 -25.56 -19.34 13.11
CA GLY A 713 -26.70 -18.67 12.49
C GLY A 713 -26.33 -17.76 11.32
N GLU A 714 -25.09 -17.29 11.24
CA GLU A 714 -24.67 -16.34 10.20
C GLU A 714 -24.71 -16.94 8.79
N VAL A 715 -25.04 -16.06 7.83
CA VAL A 715 -25.08 -16.33 6.40
C VAL A 715 -24.01 -15.48 5.72
N TRP A 716 -23.33 -16.06 4.73
CA TRP A 716 -22.32 -15.33 3.96
C TRP A 716 -22.97 -14.21 3.13
N LYS A 717 -22.75 -12.96 3.54
CA LYS A 717 -23.45 -11.76 3.03
C LYS A 717 -23.21 -11.45 1.55
N LYS A 718 -22.19 -12.06 0.92
CA LYS A 718 -21.79 -11.81 -0.48
C LYS A 718 -22.36 -12.83 -1.49
N GLU A 719 -23.33 -13.65 -1.08
CA GLU A 719 -23.89 -14.70 -1.96
C GLU A 719 -24.51 -14.11 -3.24
N ASP A 720 -25.24 -13.00 -3.14
CA ASP A 720 -25.86 -12.35 -4.30
C ASP A 720 -24.83 -11.64 -5.20
N GLU A 721 -23.77 -11.07 -4.62
CA GLU A 721 -22.64 -10.50 -5.38
C GLU A 721 -21.94 -11.58 -6.21
N LEU A 722 -21.69 -12.76 -5.62
CA LEU A 722 -21.09 -13.89 -6.33
C LEU A 722 -21.99 -14.39 -7.46
N LYS A 723 -23.32 -14.46 -7.25
CA LYS A 723 -24.28 -14.83 -8.30
C LYS A 723 -24.27 -13.81 -9.44
N GLN A 724 -24.27 -12.52 -9.12
CA GLN A 724 -24.24 -11.47 -10.13
C GLN A 724 -22.97 -11.55 -10.97
N LEU A 725 -21.80 -11.72 -10.35
CA LEU A 725 -20.54 -11.83 -11.08
C LEU A 725 -20.48 -13.05 -12.00
N LYS A 726 -21.06 -14.20 -11.57
CA LYS A 726 -21.20 -15.38 -12.45
C LYS A 726 -22.12 -15.10 -13.63
N ALA A 727 -23.20 -14.36 -13.43
CA ALA A 727 -24.10 -13.94 -14.51
C ALA A 727 -23.41 -12.97 -15.48
N ASP A 728 -22.66 -11.99 -14.95
CA ASP A 728 -21.88 -11.03 -15.74
C ASP A 728 -20.80 -11.73 -16.58
N LEU A 729 -20.10 -12.72 -16.00
CA LEU A 729 -19.15 -13.56 -16.73
C LEU A 729 -19.82 -14.31 -17.89
N ALA A 730 -20.98 -14.92 -17.66
CA ALA A 730 -21.71 -15.64 -18.70
C ALA A 730 -22.23 -14.71 -19.81
N ALA A 731 -22.64 -13.49 -19.47
CA ALA A 731 -23.04 -12.48 -20.44
C ALA A 731 -21.84 -12.01 -21.29
N LEU A 732 -20.70 -11.82 -20.64
CA LEU A 732 -19.46 -11.42 -21.29
C LEU A 732 -18.91 -12.51 -22.22
N ASP A 733 -18.97 -13.78 -21.79
CA ASP A 733 -18.63 -14.93 -22.64
C ASP A 733 -19.46 -14.97 -23.92
N ARG A 734 -20.77 -14.71 -23.82
CA ARG A 734 -21.65 -14.62 -24.99
C ARG A 734 -21.26 -13.47 -25.90
N LYS A 735 -20.92 -12.30 -25.34
CA LYS A 735 -20.47 -11.12 -26.09
C LYS A 735 -19.19 -11.39 -26.87
N ILE A 736 -18.21 -12.03 -26.23
CA ILE A 736 -16.94 -12.46 -26.87
C ILE A 736 -17.21 -13.44 -28.02
N LEU A 737 -18.09 -14.42 -27.81
CA LEU A 737 -18.43 -15.41 -28.84
C LEU A 737 -19.14 -14.78 -30.05
N LEU A 738 -19.97 -13.76 -29.82
CA LEU A 738 -20.65 -13.01 -30.89
C LEU A 738 -19.70 -12.10 -31.66
N SER A 739 -18.77 -11.42 -30.98
CA SER A 739 -17.77 -10.58 -31.65
C SER A 739 -16.82 -11.42 -32.50
N LEU A 740 -16.35 -12.57 -32.01
CA LEU A 740 -15.52 -13.51 -32.78
C LEU A 740 -16.25 -14.03 -34.03
N LYS A 741 -17.54 -14.39 -33.93
CA LYS A 741 -18.34 -14.82 -35.09
C LYS A 741 -18.57 -13.70 -36.13
N SER A 742 -18.65 -12.44 -35.70
CA SER A 742 -18.82 -11.31 -36.61
C SER A 742 -17.56 -10.98 -37.41
N VAL A 743 -16.38 -11.24 -36.86
CA VAL A 743 -15.09 -11.08 -37.53
C VAL A 743 -14.89 -12.18 -38.58
N ASP A 744 -15.20 -13.45 -38.24
CA ASP A 744 -15.15 -14.57 -39.20
C ASP A 744 -16.12 -14.39 -40.39
N ALA A 745 -17.26 -13.72 -40.16
CA ALA A 745 -18.22 -13.43 -41.22
C ALA A 745 -17.77 -12.29 -42.16
N GLN A 746 -16.95 -11.34 -41.66
CA GLN A 746 -16.34 -10.31 -42.49
C GLN A 746 -15.17 -10.86 -43.30
N GLU A 747 -14.32 -11.72 -42.72
CA GLU A 747 -13.21 -12.35 -43.45
C GLU A 747 -13.69 -13.29 -44.57
N LYS A 748 -14.82 -13.99 -44.38
CA LYS A 748 -15.43 -14.85 -45.42
C LYS A 748 -16.16 -14.09 -46.53
N SER A 749 -16.33 -12.78 -46.43
CA SER A 749 -16.94 -11.97 -47.49
C SER A 749 -15.94 -11.44 -48.53
N THR A 750 -14.64 -11.68 -48.33
CA THR A 750 -13.54 -11.16 -49.16
C THR A 750 -12.77 -12.18 -49.98
N ASP A 751 -13.14 -13.46 -49.99
CA ASP A 751 -12.53 -14.44 -50.90
C ASP A 751 -13.52 -14.95 -51.96
N GLY A 752 -13.21 -14.61 -53.20
CA GLY A 752 -13.95 -14.98 -54.40
C GLY A 752 -13.85 -16.47 -54.72
N VAL A 753 -15.03 -17.00 -55.06
CA VAL A 753 -15.36 -18.16 -55.91
C VAL A 753 -14.16 -18.87 -56.59
N ILE A 754 -13.96 -20.15 -56.24
CA ILE A 754 -13.60 -21.21 -57.21
C ILE A 754 -14.38 -22.49 -56.83
N GLU A 755 -15.24 -22.94 -57.75
CA GLU A 755 -15.94 -24.23 -57.73
C GLU A 755 -15.01 -25.41 -58.03
N VAL A 756 -15.14 -26.52 -57.30
CA VAL A 756 -14.88 -27.88 -57.82
C VAL A 756 -15.91 -28.86 -57.22
N VAL A 757 -16.55 -29.62 -58.12
CA VAL A 757 -17.66 -30.59 -57.95
C VAL A 757 -17.12 -32.02 -57.64
N PRO A 758 -17.92 -32.96 -57.06
CA PRO A 758 -17.45 -33.93 -56.06
C PRO A 758 -17.37 -35.39 -56.54
N SER A 759 -16.83 -36.27 -55.69
CA SER A 759 -17.04 -37.73 -55.75
C SER A 759 -17.12 -38.38 -54.35
N GLN A 760 -18.16 -39.20 -54.14
CA GLN A 760 -18.41 -40.09 -52.98
C GLN A 760 -18.02 -41.57 -53.34
N PRO A 761 -18.37 -42.62 -52.56
CA PRO A 761 -17.76 -43.06 -51.29
C PRO A 761 -17.43 -44.59 -51.27
N VAL A 762 -16.58 -45.09 -50.36
CA VAL A 762 -16.55 -46.53 -50.00
C VAL A 762 -16.13 -46.72 -48.53
N THR A 763 -16.98 -47.36 -47.72
CA THR A 763 -16.69 -48.07 -46.46
C THR A 763 -16.30 -49.53 -46.75
N PRO A 764 -15.51 -50.26 -45.92
CA PRO A 764 -16.13 -51.06 -44.84
C PRO A 764 -15.27 -51.41 -43.60
N ASP A 765 -15.99 -51.68 -42.50
CA ASP A 765 -15.90 -52.76 -41.47
C ASP A 765 -14.62 -53.10 -40.66
N GLY A 766 -14.84 -53.29 -39.34
CA GLY A 766 -14.57 -54.58 -38.67
C GLY A 766 -13.76 -54.59 -37.36
N GLN A 767 -14.46 -54.86 -36.23
CA GLN A 767 -14.10 -55.72 -35.04
C GLN A 767 -12.77 -55.43 -34.25
N ASP A 768 -12.58 -55.68 -32.96
CA ASP A 768 -13.27 -56.43 -31.90
C ASP A 768 -12.64 -56.11 -30.51
N ASN A 769 -13.30 -56.57 -29.44
CA ASN A 769 -12.81 -56.93 -28.09
C ASN A 769 -12.99 -55.98 -26.87
N ALA A 770 -13.78 -56.50 -25.93
CA ALA A 770 -13.82 -56.26 -24.47
C ALA A 770 -13.61 -57.65 -23.78
N PRO A 771 -13.77 -57.87 -22.44
CA PRO A 771 -13.28 -57.21 -21.22
C PRO A 771 -12.73 -58.20 -20.15
N ALA A 772 -12.22 -57.73 -18.98
CA ALA A 772 -12.16 -58.49 -17.70
C ALA A 772 -11.93 -57.50 -16.52
N ALA A 773 -12.86 -57.36 -15.53
CA ALA A 773 -12.99 -58.05 -14.22
C ALA A 773 -11.78 -57.83 -13.25
N GLY A 774 -11.89 -57.50 -11.95
CA GLY A 774 -12.99 -57.42 -10.98
C GLY A 774 -12.56 -56.85 -9.60
N ILE A 775 -13.55 -56.80 -8.70
CA ILE A 775 -13.68 -56.21 -7.32
C ILE A 775 -12.95 -57.11 -6.27
N PRO A 776 -12.47 -56.68 -5.05
CA PRO A 776 -13.35 -56.16 -3.98
C PRO A 776 -12.85 -55.14 -2.92
N VAL A 777 -13.87 -54.69 -2.18
CA VAL A 777 -14.04 -53.71 -1.10
C VAL A 777 -13.64 -54.27 0.28
N ALA A 778 -13.15 -53.44 1.22
CA ALA A 778 -13.54 -53.45 2.66
C ALA A 778 -12.88 -52.32 3.51
N ASP A 779 -13.73 -51.52 4.17
CA ASP A 779 -13.78 -51.03 5.56
C ASP A 779 -12.60 -50.36 6.34
N ALA A 780 -12.81 -49.07 6.66
CA ALA A 780 -12.88 -48.41 7.99
C ALA A 780 -11.61 -48.30 8.93
N PRO A 781 -11.61 -47.46 10.01
CA PRO A 781 -10.77 -46.24 10.11
C PRO A 781 -9.91 -46.17 11.43
N PRO A 782 -9.72 -45.01 12.09
CA PRO A 782 -8.50 -44.17 12.10
C PRO A 782 -7.67 -44.24 13.41
N GLY A 783 -6.43 -43.75 13.38
CA GLY A 783 -5.58 -43.61 14.56
C GLY A 783 -4.82 -42.28 14.58
N SER A 784 -5.17 -41.42 15.53
CA SER A 784 -4.41 -40.22 15.93
C SER A 784 -3.49 -40.53 17.11
N PRO A 785 -2.36 -39.82 17.27
CA PRO A 785 -1.80 -39.56 18.59
C PRO A 785 -1.68 -38.06 18.91
N SER A 786 -2.36 -37.72 20.01
CA SER A 786 -2.13 -36.82 21.14
C SER A 786 -0.92 -35.85 21.25
N PRO A 787 -1.03 -34.87 22.18
CA PRO A 787 -0.27 -33.62 22.26
C PRO A 787 0.75 -33.55 23.42
N GLY A 788 1.68 -32.60 23.33
CA GLY A 788 2.47 -31.99 24.41
C GLY A 788 2.74 -30.53 24.00
N SER A 789 2.70 -29.50 24.84
CA SER A 789 3.30 -29.35 26.16
C SER A 789 2.70 -28.16 26.96
N VAL A 790 2.98 -28.19 28.26
CA VAL A 790 2.55 -27.41 29.44
C VAL A 790 3.09 -25.94 29.48
N PRO A 791 2.53 -25.03 30.32
CA PRO A 791 2.51 -23.57 30.15
C PRO A 791 3.45 -22.78 31.07
N THR A 792 3.55 -21.46 30.84
CA THR A 792 4.11 -20.47 31.79
C THR A 792 3.24 -19.21 31.88
N GLN A 793 3.37 -18.57 33.04
CA GLN A 793 2.46 -17.68 33.76
C GLN A 793 2.37 -16.21 33.32
N ASP A 794 1.22 -15.63 33.66
CA ASP A 794 0.92 -14.27 34.15
C ASP A 794 1.28 -13.04 33.31
N THR A 795 0.26 -12.47 32.65
CA THR A 795 0.19 -11.03 32.30
C THR A 795 -1.27 -10.58 32.41
N PRO A 796 -1.60 -9.42 33.01
CA PRO A 796 -2.98 -9.01 33.23
C PRO A 796 -3.70 -8.70 31.90
N PRO A 797 -5.03 -8.88 31.81
CA PRO A 797 -5.75 -8.64 30.56
C PRO A 797 -5.75 -7.15 30.22
N ALA A 798 -5.14 -6.80 29.08
CA ALA A 798 -5.28 -5.49 28.46
C ALA A 798 -6.73 -5.29 28.00
N GLU A 799 -7.34 -4.18 28.41
CA GLU A 799 -8.67 -3.81 27.95
C GLU A 799 -8.71 -3.63 26.42
N PRO A 800 -9.81 -4.02 25.75
CA PRO A 800 -9.95 -3.83 24.31
C PRO A 800 -9.99 -2.33 23.96
N TYR A 801 -9.09 -1.91 23.07
CA TYR A 801 -9.03 -0.56 22.52
C TYR A 801 -10.35 -0.20 21.80
N VAL A 802 -11.10 0.76 22.36
CA VAL A 802 -12.29 1.34 21.75
C VAL A 802 -11.92 2.69 21.12
N HIS A 803 -11.97 2.76 19.79
CA HIS A 803 -11.73 4.00 19.04
C HIS A 803 -12.78 5.05 19.42
N ARG A 804 -12.40 6.07 20.20
CA ARG A 804 -13.26 7.26 20.41
C ARG A 804 -13.25 8.12 19.15
N MET A 805 -14.41 8.70 18.81
CA MET A 805 -14.52 9.70 17.75
C MET A 805 -13.70 10.95 18.12
N PRO A 806 -12.89 11.52 17.20
CA PRO A 806 -12.19 12.77 17.46
C PRO A 806 -13.15 13.96 17.63
N ASP A 807 -12.83 14.86 18.57
CA ASP A 807 -13.69 15.98 19.03
C ASP A 807 -14.16 16.98 17.96
N PHE A 808 -13.57 17.00 16.76
CA PHE A 808 -14.01 17.92 15.70
C PHE A 808 -15.38 17.56 15.09
N LEU A 809 -15.91 16.36 15.36
CA LEU A 809 -17.30 16.00 15.02
C LEU A 809 -18.33 16.65 15.97
N ALA A 810 -17.90 17.19 17.11
CA ALA A 810 -18.78 17.81 18.11
C ALA A 810 -18.95 19.32 17.93
N ASP A 811 -18.01 20.01 17.27
CA ASP A 811 -17.95 21.47 17.30
C ASP A 811 -18.04 22.10 15.89
N ARG A 812 -19.26 22.47 15.49
CA ARG A 812 -19.61 23.02 14.17
C ARG A 812 -19.30 24.52 13.99
N GLN A 813 -18.62 25.17 14.93
CA GLN A 813 -18.50 26.64 14.91
C GLN A 813 -17.06 27.15 15.11
N ARG A 814 -16.28 27.16 14.03
CA ARG A 814 -15.20 28.14 13.89
C ARG A 814 -15.29 28.80 12.52
N THR A 815 -15.94 29.97 12.49
CA THR A 815 -15.88 30.89 11.36
C THR A 815 -14.45 31.41 11.18
N PRO A 816 -13.88 31.39 9.97
CA PRO A 816 -12.55 31.96 9.71
C PRO A 816 -12.54 33.47 10.01
N PRO A 817 -11.39 34.04 10.43
CA PRO A 817 -11.27 35.48 10.62
C PRO A 817 -11.54 36.23 9.31
N LYS A 818 -12.43 37.22 9.34
CA LYS A 818 -12.66 38.14 8.21
C LYS A 818 -11.41 39.00 7.99
N LEU A 819 -10.69 38.76 6.89
CA LEU A 819 -9.66 39.67 6.39
C LEU A 819 -10.33 40.99 5.95
N SER A 820 -9.89 42.12 6.51
CA SER A 820 -10.46 43.47 6.28
C SER A 820 -10.07 44.12 4.94
N GLY A 821 -9.70 43.31 3.93
CA GLY A 821 -9.34 43.76 2.58
C GLY A 821 -8.43 42.78 1.88
N MET A 822 -8.40 42.81 0.54
CA MET A 822 -7.44 42.02 -0.23
C MET A 822 -5.99 42.45 0.12
N PRO A 823 -5.10 41.52 0.51
CA PRO A 823 -3.69 41.83 0.61
C PRO A 823 -3.17 42.24 -0.79
N LYS A 824 -2.44 43.36 -0.86
CA LYS A 824 -1.81 43.81 -2.11
C LYS A 824 -0.85 42.72 -2.60
N SER A 825 -1.11 42.12 -3.76
CA SER A 825 -0.19 41.22 -4.42
C SER A 825 1.03 42.01 -4.89
N ILE A 826 2.18 41.82 -4.26
CA ILE A 826 3.45 42.42 -4.69
C ILE A 826 4.19 41.35 -5.51
N SER A 827 4.63 41.69 -6.72
CA SER A 827 5.51 40.81 -7.49
C SER A 827 6.82 40.61 -6.73
N ILE A 828 7.40 39.40 -6.73
CA ILE A 828 8.76 39.16 -6.17
C ILE A 828 9.76 40.18 -6.75
N LYS A 829 9.58 40.58 -8.01
CA LYS A 829 10.41 41.57 -8.69
C LYS A 829 10.24 43.00 -8.13
N GLU A 830 9.05 43.35 -7.66
CA GLU A 830 8.75 44.62 -6.99
C GLU A 830 9.24 44.61 -5.54
N ALA A 831 9.10 43.48 -4.83
CA ALA A 831 9.70 43.29 -3.51
C ALA A 831 11.24 43.37 -3.56
N MET A 832 11.86 42.77 -4.59
CA MET A 832 13.30 42.86 -4.84
C MET A 832 13.77 44.29 -5.13
N GLY A 833 12.94 45.11 -5.79
CA GLY A 833 13.24 46.52 -6.05
C GLY A 833 13.16 47.39 -4.78
N ALA A 834 12.33 47.01 -3.81
CA ALA A 834 12.14 47.74 -2.56
C ALA A 834 13.23 47.45 -1.51
N LEU A 835 13.94 46.31 -1.61
CA LEU A 835 14.85 45.82 -0.56
C LEU A 835 16.31 46.31 -0.64
N GLY A 836 16.69 47.05 -1.69
CA GLY A 836 17.99 47.76 -1.75
C GLY A 836 19.24 46.90 -1.43
N GLY A 837 20.26 47.50 -0.79
CA GLY A 837 21.55 46.87 -0.46
C GLY A 837 21.53 45.81 0.66
N LYS A 838 20.35 45.39 1.13
CA LYS A 838 20.15 44.36 2.17
C LYS A 838 19.72 43.00 1.60
N LEU A 839 20.02 42.76 0.33
CA LEU A 839 19.74 41.52 -0.40
C LEU A 839 21.06 40.84 -0.81
N VAL A 840 21.23 39.56 -0.50
CA VAL A 840 22.30 38.72 -1.08
C VAL A 840 21.73 37.70 -2.04
N ILE A 841 22.33 37.66 -3.23
CA ILE A 841 22.15 36.61 -4.22
C ILE A 841 23.42 35.76 -4.20
N GLY A 842 23.29 34.47 -3.91
CA GLY A 842 24.43 33.55 -3.84
C GLY A 842 25.12 33.38 -5.21
N GLY A 843 26.34 33.91 -5.35
CA GLY A 843 27.23 33.65 -6.49
C GLY A 843 28.23 32.52 -6.19
N VAL A 844 28.59 31.74 -7.20
CA VAL A 844 29.61 30.68 -7.13
C VAL A 844 31.01 31.32 -7.13
N PRO A 845 31.86 31.14 -6.10
CA PRO A 845 33.30 31.23 -6.30
C PRO A 845 33.73 29.93 -6.99
N LYS A 846 34.18 30.01 -8.25
CA LYS A 846 34.90 28.90 -8.86
C LYS A 846 36.19 28.68 -8.06
N SER A 847 36.45 27.46 -7.62
CA SER A 847 37.77 27.09 -7.13
C SER A 847 38.79 27.30 -8.26
N GLY A 848 39.65 28.31 -8.11
CA GLY A 848 40.70 28.63 -9.08
C GLY A 848 40.50 29.97 -9.79
N ASN A 849 40.63 31.07 -9.05
CA ASN A 849 41.12 32.33 -9.60
C ASN A 849 42.12 32.88 -8.56
N LYS A 850 43.41 32.74 -8.85
CA LYS A 850 44.43 33.60 -8.24
C LYS A 850 44.27 34.94 -8.94
N ASP A 851 43.56 35.87 -8.33
CA ASP A 851 43.66 37.31 -8.56
C ASP A 851 42.59 37.99 -7.68
N ASP A 852 42.90 38.14 -6.40
CA ASP A 852 42.42 39.25 -5.57
C ASP A 852 43.65 39.77 -4.80
N PRO A 853 43.84 41.10 -4.69
CA PRO A 853 45.09 41.68 -4.24
C PRO A 853 45.23 41.59 -2.71
N ASP A 854 46.31 40.97 -2.26
CA ASP A 854 46.75 40.99 -0.87
C ASP A 854 47.36 42.37 -0.56
N PRO A 855 46.84 43.15 0.41
CA PRO A 855 47.27 44.53 0.63
C PRO A 855 48.62 44.66 1.36
N ASP A 856 49.27 43.57 1.77
CA ASP A 856 50.53 43.63 2.53
C ASP A 856 51.59 42.65 2.01
N ARG A 857 52.36 43.07 0.98
CA ARG A 857 53.71 42.51 0.77
C ARG A 857 54.63 43.41 -0.08
N PRO A 858 55.90 43.64 0.32
CA PRO A 858 56.81 44.53 -0.38
C PRO A 858 57.42 43.88 -1.63
N GLU A 859 57.57 44.68 -2.67
CA GLU A 859 58.11 44.31 -3.99
C GLU A 859 59.51 43.68 -3.91
N LYS A 860 59.71 42.57 -4.66
CA LYS A 860 61.04 42.10 -5.07
C LYS A 860 61.04 41.63 -6.53
N PRO A 861 62.19 41.76 -7.24
CA PRO A 861 62.22 42.06 -8.67
C PRO A 861 62.20 40.83 -9.58
N LYS A 862 61.65 41.03 -10.79
CA LYS A 862 61.58 40.04 -11.89
C LYS A 862 62.97 39.60 -12.37
N PRO A 863 63.11 38.31 -12.75
CA PRO A 863 64.07 37.94 -13.79
C PRO A 863 63.42 37.23 -15.01
N LYS A 864 63.71 37.85 -16.16
CA LYS A 864 63.90 37.41 -17.55
C LYS A 864 63.57 35.95 -17.98
N LEU A 865 62.92 35.89 -19.15
CA LEU A 865 62.84 34.78 -20.10
C LEU A 865 64.16 34.01 -20.29
N LYS A 866 64.05 32.70 -20.58
CA LYS A 866 64.64 32.07 -21.77
C LYS A 866 64.06 30.66 -22.05
N LEU A 867 63.69 30.49 -23.33
CA LEU A 867 63.39 29.30 -24.14
C LEU A 867 62.22 28.40 -23.75
#